data_AF-A0A3M6TWR0-F1
#
_entry.id   AF-A0A3M6TWR0-F1
#
_cell.length_a   1.000
_cell.length_b   1.000
_cell.length_c   1.000
_cell.angle_alpha   90.00
_cell.angle_beta   90.00
_cell.angle_gamma   90.00
#
_symmetry.space_group_name_H-M   'P 1'
#
loop_
_entity.id
_entity.type
_entity.pdbx_description
1 polymer ?
#
loop_
_entity_poly.entity_id
_entity_poly.type
_entity_poly.pdbx_seq_one_letter_code
_entity_poly.pdbx_strand_id
1 'polypeptide(L)'
;MDPNNGDTDVLFSFGLITDIQYADICDRPNSAKTRWRRYRNALCCLKEAVEHWKKPNNSPSFIVQLGDIIDGFNADLIDANNGESNFSQEALDAVMKEFSELPQEIPVFHNLGNHELYNFTREELSRSILHPSNSCESAAYLRKHQSLPASSEEETKPFYFSFVPHPKFCFVYLDSYDVSLHGVDEGSPRYKEALATVRKYNKNDDFESADGLHGLNRRFVEYNGAIGPVQLQWLQAVLEEAQENDQKAVIFSHVPISPGNRPRRGTIDLLWNYQDVLKVLWQSGCVVACFHGHTHYDDYFMDKHGIHHLTFDGVITAPLDSNAFATLHVNNDAIIIEGFGVIESRKNFAMMRCEGSRESDVLFSFGLITDIQYADICDRQNYQKTKWRRYRNALTCLRRAVSHWKDAKSSPAFIVQLGDIIDGFNANSIDANDSGRNLSKEALEAVMIEFSKLPDGVPVFHNMGNHELYNFSRQELERSVLHPSNNRHTAAFLNSDERASFVRLETKPFYFSFTPHPKFCFVYLDSYDISLLGVDESSCQYKEAREIIQRHNKNDDLDSPIGLYGLERRFVRFNGAISTEQLSWLEATLKTAEEHGQKAVVFSHVPIYPGFTDTMTLLWNYQDVLEVLWQFPCVVACFHGHTHQYSYAVDEKGIHHYIFDAIVEAPLDSNAFATLHVKDDSIDIEGFGIIEDQRAKTVLKDPVL
;
A
#
# COMPACT_ATOMS: atom_id res chain seq x y z
N MET A 1 -41.53 0.27 9.01
CA MET A 1 -41.69 -0.87 9.94
C MET A 1 -41.05 -2.06 9.24
N ASP A 2 -39.82 -2.47 9.49
CA ASP A 2 -38.83 -2.21 10.56
C ASP A 2 -37.45 -1.91 9.90
N PRO A 3 -36.67 -0.87 10.28
CA PRO A 3 -35.48 -0.43 9.53
C PRO A 3 -34.18 -1.21 9.82
N ASN A 4 -34.22 -2.34 10.53
CA ASN A 4 -33.02 -2.94 11.13
C ASN A 4 -32.63 -4.36 10.67
N ASN A 5 -33.20 -4.92 9.59
CA ASN A 5 -32.83 -6.26 9.13
C ASN A 5 -32.07 -6.24 7.80
N GLY A 6 -30.79 -5.87 7.86
CA GLY A 6 -29.79 -6.18 6.84
C GLY A 6 -29.04 -7.45 7.23
N ASP A 7 -29.75 -8.58 7.31
CA ASP A 7 -29.13 -9.89 7.50
C ASP A 7 -28.29 -10.19 6.26
N THR A 8 -26.97 -10.15 6.41
CA THR A 8 -26.06 -10.80 5.48
C THR A 8 -25.88 -12.21 6.04
N ASP A 9 -26.45 -13.22 5.37
CA ASP A 9 -26.44 -14.61 5.86
C ASP A 9 -25.01 -15.05 6.22
N VAL A 10 -24.76 -15.18 7.53
CA VAL A 10 -23.52 -15.72 8.07
C VAL A 10 -23.47 -17.22 7.74
N LEU A 11 -22.46 -17.64 6.98
CA LEU A 11 -22.27 -19.04 6.59
C LEU A 11 -21.80 -19.89 7.77
N PHE A 12 -20.81 -19.38 8.49
CA PHE A 12 -20.30 -19.95 9.74
C PHE A 12 -19.50 -18.88 10.50
N SER A 13 -19.11 -19.19 11.73
CA SER A 13 -18.24 -18.32 12.52
C SER A 13 -17.19 -19.14 13.24
N PHE A 14 -16.02 -18.55 13.49
CA PHE A 14 -14.95 -19.19 14.26
C PHE A 14 -14.32 -18.21 15.25
N GLY A 15 -13.88 -18.71 16.40
CA GLY A 15 -13.15 -17.91 17.37
C GLY A 15 -11.67 -17.82 17.00
N LEU A 16 -11.01 -16.73 17.36
CA LEU A 16 -9.58 -16.50 17.14
C LEU A 16 -8.93 -15.91 18.39
N ILE A 17 -7.78 -16.48 18.75
CA ILE A 17 -6.90 -16.03 19.84
C ILE A 17 -5.45 -16.29 19.43
N THR A 18 -4.49 -15.54 19.98
CA THR A 18 -3.06 -15.69 19.66
C THR A 18 -2.17 -15.28 20.81
N ASP A 19 -0.95 -15.84 20.85
CA ASP A 19 0.14 -15.45 21.75
C ASP A 19 -0.33 -15.35 23.22
N ILE A 20 -0.93 -16.45 23.70
CA ILE A 20 -1.34 -16.59 25.11
C ILE A 20 -0.09 -16.53 25.99
N GLN A 21 0.95 -17.30 25.62
CA GLN A 21 2.25 -17.33 26.31
C GLN A 21 2.11 -17.43 27.83
N TYR A 22 1.27 -18.35 28.31
CA TYR A 22 1.09 -18.57 29.74
C TYR A 22 2.37 -19.08 30.41
N ALA A 23 2.67 -18.53 31.59
CA ALA A 23 3.66 -19.05 32.52
C ALA A 23 3.31 -18.59 33.95
N ASP A 24 3.59 -19.42 34.97
CA ASP A 24 3.39 -19.05 36.37
C ASP A 24 4.54 -18.20 36.93
N ILE A 25 4.80 -17.06 36.29
CA ILE A 25 5.85 -16.13 36.67
C ILE A 25 5.30 -14.71 36.80
N CYS A 26 6.07 -13.83 37.46
CA CYS A 26 5.74 -12.41 37.52
C CYS A 26 5.84 -11.75 36.14
N ASP A 27 4.99 -10.76 35.92
CA ASP A 27 5.01 -9.92 34.71
C ASP A 27 6.38 -9.29 34.46
N ARG A 28 6.75 -9.17 33.19
CA ARG A 28 8.03 -8.59 32.77
C ARG A 28 7.84 -7.68 31.58
N PRO A 29 8.64 -6.62 31.42
CA PRO A 29 8.70 -5.91 30.16
C PRO A 29 9.24 -6.81 29.04
N ASN A 30 8.78 -6.62 27.81
CA ASN A 30 9.40 -7.22 26.62
C ASN A 30 10.85 -6.72 26.45
N SER A 31 11.63 -7.36 25.57
CA SER A 31 13.05 -7.05 25.36
C SER A 31 13.31 -5.57 24.99
N ALA A 32 12.38 -4.96 24.25
CA ALA A 32 12.42 -3.54 23.90
C ALA A 32 12.02 -2.58 25.05
N LYS A 33 11.52 -3.11 26.18
CA LYS A 33 10.98 -2.38 27.33
C LYS A 33 9.86 -1.40 26.98
N THR A 34 9.08 -1.73 25.95
CA THR A 34 7.97 -0.91 25.44
C THR A 34 6.60 -1.40 25.89
N ARG A 35 6.46 -2.69 26.18
CA ARG A 35 5.20 -3.31 26.64
C ARG A 35 5.46 -4.28 27.78
N TRP A 36 4.45 -4.52 28.60
CA TRP A 36 4.47 -5.58 29.61
C TRP A 36 3.96 -6.87 29.01
N ARG A 37 4.63 -7.99 29.34
CA ARG A 37 4.18 -9.36 29.15
C ARG A 37 3.56 -9.84 30.47
N ARG A 38 2.29 -10.24 30.43
CA ARG A 38 1.41 -10.50 31.58
C ARG A 38 1.11 -12.00 31.70
N TYR A 39 2.12 -12.78 32.05
CA TYR A 39 2.11 -14.25 31.96
C TYR A 39 0.93 -14.93 32.67
N ARG A 40 0.68 -14.59 33.94
CA ARG A 40 -0.46 -15.17 34.68
C ARG A 40 -1.80 -14.63 34.21
N ASN A 41 -1.85 -13.36 33.83
CA ASN A 41 -3.08 -12.73 33.35
C ASN A 41 -3.56 -13.36 32.04
N ALA A 42 -2.63 -13.86 31.21
CA ALA A 42 -2.99 -14.52 29.97
C ALA A 42 -3.97 -15.70 30.16
N LEU A 43 -3.83 -16.46 31.26
CA LEU A 43 -4.78 -17.53 31.59
C LEU A 43 -6.15 -16.98 31.98
N CYS A 44 -6.21 -15.86 32.70
CA CYS A 44 -7.45 -15.16 33.00
C CYS A 44 -8.14 -14.66 31.72
N CYS A 45 -7.37 -14.07 30.81
CA CYS A 45 -7.86 -13.60 29.50
C CYS A 45 -8.42 -14.76 28.67
N LEU A 46 -7.71 -15.89 28.60
CA LEU A 46 -8.20 -17.09 27.93
C LEU A 46 -9.51 -17.59 28.54
N LYS A 47 -9.60 -17.65 29.87
CA LYS A 47 -10.81 -18.07 30.56
C LYS A 47 -12.01 -17.20 30.20
N GLU A 48 -11.82 -15.88 30.14
CA GLU A 48 -12.88 -14.95 29.70
C GLU A 48 -13.30 -15.19 28.23
N ALA A 49 -12.34 -15.46 27.34
CA ALA A 49 -12.63 -15.78 25.95
C ALA A 49 -13.43 -17.09 25.82
N VAL A 50 -13.05 -18.12 26.58
CA VAL A 50 -13.80 -19.39 26.64
C VAL A 50 -15.21 -19.17 27.19
N GLU A 51 -15.37 -18.43 28.28
CA GLU A 51 -16.69 -18.10 28.84
C GLU A 51 -17.55 -17.25 27.88
N HIS A 52 -16.92 -16.47 27.00
CA HIS A 52 -17.61 -15.79 25.92
C HIS A 52 -18.15 -16.80 24.89
N TRP A 53 -17.30 -17.68 24.35
CA TRP A 53 -17.67 -18.65 23.32
C TRP A 53 -18.58 -19.77 23.81
N LYS A 54 -18.64 -20.05 25.12
CA LYS A 54 -19.59 -20.99 25.73
C LYS A 54 -21.04 -20.53 25.63
N LYS A 55 -21.30 -19.23 25.43
CA LYS A 55 -22.67 -18.70 25.39
C LYS A 55 -23.35 -19.12 24.08
N PRO A 56 -24.60 -19.64 24.11
CA PRO A 56 -25.28 -20.15 22.91
C PRO A 56 -25.34 -19.16 21.74
N ASN A 57 -25.50 -17.86 22.03
CA ASN A 57 -25.58 -16.83 20.99
C ASN A 57 -24.22 -16.46 20.37
N ASN A 58 -23.11 -16.89 20.99
CA ASN A 58 -21.75 -16.51 20.63
C ASN A 58 -20.88 -17.75 20.32
N SER A 59 -21.51 -18.92 20.16
CA SER A 59 -20.82 -20.20 19.99
C SER A 59 -20.25 -20.34 18.57
N PRO A 60 -18.92 -20.35 18.39
CA PRO A 60 -18.32 -20.56 17.08
C PRO A 60 -18.37 -22.04 16.66
N SER A 61 -18.13 -22.29 15.38
CA SER A 61 -18.03 -23.65 14.82
C SER A 61 -16.72 -24.35 15.20
N PHE A 62 -15.66 -23.57 15.46
CA PHE A 62 -14.33 -24.00 15.91
C PHE A 62 -13.54 -22.79 16.41
N ILE A 63 -12.41 -23.03 17.08
CA ILE A 63 -11.46 -22.01 17.52
C ILE A 63 -10.13 -22.17 16.78
N VAL A 64 -9.55 -21.03 16.41
CA VAL A 64 -8.20 -20.91 15.86
C VAL A 64 -7.29 -20.27 16.91
N GLN A 65 -6.26 -21.00 17.31
CA GLN A 65 -5.13 -20.48 18.07
C GLN A 65 -3.91 -20.39 17.12
N LEU A 66 -3.48 -19.18 16.79
CA LEU A 66 -2.36 -18.85 15.90
C LEU A 66 -0.94 -19.10 16.44
N GLY A 67 -0.79 -19.74 17.60
CA GLY A 67 0.50 -20.20 18.16
C GLY A 67 0.94 -19.43 19.40
N ASP A 68 2.06 -19.84 19.98
CA ASP A 68 2.60 -19.30 21.23
C ASP A 68 1.59 -19.43 22.40
N ILE A 69 1.18 -20.66 22.68
CA ILE A 69 0.18 -21.01 23.71
C ILE A 69 0.75 -20.90 25.14
N ILE A 70 2.01 -21.26 25.33
CA ILE A 70 2.75 -21.14 26.60
C ILE A 70 4.07 -20.43 26.37
N ASP A 71 4.63 -19.79 27.41
CA ASP A 71 5.89 -19.06 27.26
C ASP A 71 7.13 -19.98 27.32
N GLY A 72 8.25 -19.54 26.74
CA GLY A 72 9.52 -20.28 26.72
C GLY A 72 10.17 -20.35 28.09
N PHE A 73 9.87 -19.39 28.98
CA PHE A 73 10.37 -19.42 30.35
C PHE A 73 9.97 -20.69 31.11
N ASN A 74 8.88 -21.37 30.74
CA ASN A 74 8.51 -22.62 31.39
C ASN A 74 9.59 -23.72 31.22
N ALA A 75 10.33 -23.71 30.11
CA ALA A 75 11.43 -24.64 29.88
C ALA A 75 12.63 -24.40 30.81
N ASP A 76 12.82 -23.14 31.24
CA ASP A 76 13.94 -22.71 32.10
C ASP A 76 13.64 -22.79 33.61
N LEU A 77 12.39 -23.08 33.99
CA LEU A 77 12.01 -23.15 35.40
C LEU A 77 12.57 -24.40 36.08
N ILE A 78 13.08 -24.23 37.30
CA ILE A 78 13.62 -25.31 38.14
C ILE A 78 12.83 -25.33 39.44
N ASP A 79 12.43 -26.52 39.89
CA ASP A 79 11.78 -26.69 41.19
C ASP A 79 12.75 -26.34 42.33
N ALA A 80 12.36 -25.39 43.17
CA ALA A 80 13.12 -24.98 44.34
C ALA A 80 13.37 -26.11 45.35
N ASN A 81 12.61 -27.20 45.27
CA ASN A 81 12.75 -28.40 46.10
C ASN A 81 13.50 -29.56 45.40
N ASN A 82 14.11 -29.34 44.23
CA ASN A 82 14.75 -30.37 43.40
C ASN A 82 13.81 -31.52 42.97
N GLY A 83 12.51 -31.25 42.78
CA GLY A 83 11.57 -32.22 42.19
C GLY A 83 11.72 -32.34 40.66
N GLU A 84 11.21 -33.45 40.11
CA GLU A 84 11.14 -33.71 38.65
C GLU A 84 9.87 -33.09 38.03
N SER A 85 9.59 -31.81 38.28
CA SER A 85 8.45 -31.12 37.66
C SER A 85 8.78 -30.69 36.24
N ASN A 86 7.87 -30.99 35.30
CA ASN A 86 7.93 -30.49 33.92
C ASN A 86 7.00 -29.28 33.80
N PHE A 87 7.53 -28.09 34.07
CA PHE A 87 6.75 -26.85 34.07
C PHE A 87 6.15 -26.52 32.70
N SER A 88 6.81 -26.89 31.60
CA SER A 88 6.26 -26.74 30.25
C SER A 88 4.97 -27.56 30.08
N GLN A 89 4.97 -28.82 30.54
CA GLN A 89 3.77 -29.66 30.51
C GLN A 89 2.69 -29.16 31.47
N GLU A 90 3.05 -28.75 32.69
CA GLU A 90 2.10 -28.19 33.67
C GLU A 90 1.43 -26.90 33.14
N ALA A 91 2.20 -26.03 32.48
CA ALA A 91 1.67 -24.82 31.85
C ALA A 91 0.74 -25.14 30.68
N LEU A 92 1.10 -26.12 29.85
CA LEU A 92 0.26 -26.59 28.76
C LEU A 92 -1.05 -27.17 29.30
N ASP A 93 -0.99 -28.03 30.32
CA ASP A 93 -2.15 -28.64 30.96
C ASP A 93 -3.09 -27.58 31.55
N ALA A 94 -2.55 -26.50 32.13
CA ALA A 94 -3.33 -25.38 32.65
C ALA A 94 -4.12 -24.66 31.53
N VAL A 95 -3.47 -24.37 30.40
CA VAL A 95 -4.13 -23.74 29.25
C VAL A 95 -5.16 -24.68 28.63
N MET A 96 -4.81 -25.95 28.43
CA MET A 96 -5.71 -26.95 27.83
C MET A 96 -6.92 -27.25 28.71
N LYS A 97 -6.78 -27.15 30.05
CA LYS A 97 -7.90 -27.23 30.97
C LYS A 97 -8.94 -26.13 30.72
N GLU A 98 -8.51 -24.89 30.48
CA GLU A 98 -9.47 -23.82 30.15
C GLU A 98 -10.15 -24.08 28.80
N PHE A 99 -9.41 -24.54 27.78
CA PHE A 99 -10.04 -24.93 26.50
C PHE A 99 -11.03 -26.11 26.66
N SER A 100 -10.78 -27.03 27.60
CA SER A 100 -11.68 -28.18 27.84
C SER A 100 -13.06 -27.81 28.40
N GLU A 101 -13.23 -26.56 28.85
CA GLU A 101 -14.51 -26.02 29.30
C GLU A 101 -15.43 -25.61 28.13
N LEU A 102 -14.92 -25.58 26.89
CA LEU A 102 -15.73 -25.41 25.69
C LEU A 102 -16.67 -26.61 25.49
N PRO A 103 -17.85 -26.43 24.85
CA PRO A 103 -18.69 -27.54 24.42
C PRO A 103 -17.89 -28.56 23.58
N GLN A 104 -18.13 -29.86 23.79
CA GLN A 104 -17.37 -30.94 23.15
C GLN A 104 -17.41 -30.90 21.61
N GLU A 105 -18.37 -30.19 21.03
CA GLU A 105 -18.52 -30.05 19.59
C GLU A 105 -17.63 -28.98 18.97
N ILE A 106 -16.98 -28.11 19.77
CA ILE A 106 -16.15 -27.00 19.29
C ILE A 106 -14.67 -27.41 19.33
N PRO A 107 -14.07 -27.80 18.20
CA PRO A 107 -12.64 -28.13 18.16
C PRO A 107 -11.78 -26.87 18.26
N VAL A 108 -10.56 -27.05 18.75
CA VAL A 108 -9.52 -26.01 18.76
C VAL A 108 -8.39 -26.47 17.84
N PHE A 109 -7.99 -25.59 16.93
CA PHE A 109 -6.88 -25.80 16.01
C PHE A 109 -5.72 -24.90 16.43
N HIS A 110 -4.55 -25.52 16.61
CA HIS A 110 -3.36 -24.84 17.11
C HIS A 110 -2.33 -24.75 16.00
N ASN A 111 -1.86 -23.53 15.75
CA ASN A 111 -0.68 -23.30 14.94
C ASN A 111 0.59 -23.42 15.79
N LEU A 112 1.73 -23.63 15.14
CA LEU A 112 3.01 -23.77 15.81
C LEU A 112 3.78 -22.43 15.82
N GLY A 113 4.05 -21.91 17.02
CA GLY A 113 4.90 -20.75 17.27
C GLY A 113 6.32 -21.11 17.73
N ASN A 114 7.18 -20.11 17.87
CA ASN A 114 8.54 -20.32 18.40
C ASN A 114 8.50 -20.78 19.85
N HIS A 115 7.53 -20.33 20.65
CA HIS A 115 7.46 -20.69 22.06
C HIS A 115 7.07 -22.14 22.30
N GLU A 116 6.32 -22.77 21.39
CA GLU A 116 6.12 -24.22 21.45
C GLU A 116 7.45 -24.96 21.29
N LEU A 117 8.31 -24.50 20.37
CA LEU A 117 9.61 -25.10 20.07
C LEU A 117 10.70 -24.79 21.11
N TYR A 118 10.50 -23.77 21.95
CA TYR A 118 11.32 -23.53 23.14
C TYR A 118 11.03 -24.55 24.25
N ASN A 119 9.78 -25.03 24.32
CA ASN A 119 9.32 -25.92 25.37
C ASN A 119 9.41 -27.40 25.00
N PHE A 120 9.21 -27.73 23.74
CA PHE A 120 9.03 -29.11 23.29
C PHE A 120 9.76 -29.38 21.98
N THR A 121 10.24 -30.61 21.85
CA THR A 121 10.72 -31.12 20.57
C THR A 121 9.55 -31.37 19.60
N ARG A 122 9.83 -31.39 18.29
CA ARG A 122 8.83 -31.77 17.28
C ARG A 122 8.24 -33.16 17.51
N GLU A 123 9.03 -34.11 18.04
CA GLU A 123 8.56 -35.45 18.38
C GLU A 123 7.51 -35.40 19.51
N GLU A 124 7.78 -34.66 20.57
CA GLU A 124 6.83 -34.47 21.68
C GLU A 124 5.56 -33.76 21.20
N LEU A 125 5.70 -32.68 20.43
CA LEU A 125 4.58 -31.94 19.87
C LEU A 125 3.70 -32.85 18.99
N SER A 126 4.29 -33.70 18.14
CA SER A 126 3.55 -34.64 17.28
C SER A 126 2.69 -35.67 18.04
N ARG A 127 3.01 -35.88 19.33
CA ARG A 127 2.28 -36.75 20.27
C ARG A 127 1.38 -35.96 21.23
N SER A 128 1.55 -34.65 21.31
CA SER A 128 0.80 -33.76 22.19
C SER A 128 -0.63 -33.50 21.69
N ILE A 129 -1.46 -32.97 22.57
CA ILE A 129 -2.83 -32.55 22.26
C ILE A 129 -2.91 -31.37 21.26
N LEU A 130 -1.81 -30.63 21.09
CA LEU A 130 -1.72 -29.51 20.14
C LEU A 130 -1.80 -29.99 18.70
N HIS A 131 -1.33 -31.22 18.41
CA HIS A 131 -1.45 -31.78 17.08
C HIS A 131 -2.91 -32.22 16.82
N PRO A 132 -3.55 -31.78 15.73
CA PRO A 132 -4.99 -31.92 15.54
C PRO A 132 -5.47 -33.37 15.43
N SER A 133 -4.59 -34.32 15.11
CA SER A 133 -4.92 -35.76 15.08
C SER A 133 -4.99 -36.42 16.45
N ASN A 134 -4.47 -35.79 17.50
CA ASN A 134 -4.44 -36.34 18.86
C ASN A 134 -5.59 -35.80 19.74
N SER A 135 -6.25 -34.69 19.35
CA SER A 135 -7.52 -34.24 19.94
C SER A 135 -8.69 -35.01 19.30
N CYS A 136 -9.59 -35.55 20.12
CA CYS A 136 -10.73 -36.32 19.62
C CYS A 136 -11.67 -35.46 18.78
N GLU A 137 -11.92 -34.24 19.25
CA GLU A 137 -12.81 -33.24 18.68
C GLU A 137 -12.23 -32.72 17.36
N SER A 138 -10.98 -32.27 17.37
CA SER A 138 -10.31 -31.73 16.17
C SER A 138 -10.14 -32.81 15.10
N ALA A 139 -9.74 -34.04 15.47
CA ALA A 139 -9.62 -35.14 14.52
C ALA A 139 -10.98 -35.56 13.92
N ALA A 140 -12.06 -35.54 14.72
CA ALA A 140 -13.40 -35.81 14.22
C ALA A 140 -13.88 -34.72 13.27
N TYR A 141 -13.61 -33.45 13.58
CA TYR A 141 -13.96 -32.32 12.73
C TYR A 141 -13.22 -32.38 11.38
N LEU A 142 -11.91 -32.63 11.38
CA LEU A 142 -11.11 -32.74 10.16
C LEU A 142 -11.55 -33.88 9.25
N ARG A 143 -11.92 -35.04 9.82
CA ARG A 143 -12.48 -36.17 9.05
C ARG A 143 -13.79 -35.81 8.36
N LYS A 144 -14.62 -34.98 9.00
CA LYS A 144 -15.91 -34.53 8.45
C LYS A 144 -15.73 -33.48 7.36
N HIS A 145 -14.71 -32.64 7.46
CA HIS A 145 -14.48 -31.47 6.59
C HIS A 145 -13.33 -31.69 5.59
N GLN A 146 -13.20 -32.91 5.07
CA GLN A 146 -12.32 -33.26 3.94
C GLN A 146 -10.90 -32.71 4.08
N SER A 147 -10.22 -33.03 5.18
CA SER A 147 -8.82 -32.65 5.33
C SER A 147 -7.93 -33.36 4.30
N LEU A 148 -7.03 -32.60 3.67
CA LEU A 148 -5.94 -33.13 2.86
C LEU A 148 -4.71 -33.28 3.78
N PRO A 149 -4.40 -34.50 4.26
CA PRO A 149 -3.23 -34.69 5.10
C PRO A 149 -1.97 -34.41 4.29
N ALA A 150 -1.06 -33.64 4.86
CA ALA A 150 0.28 -33.52 4.33
C ALA A 150 1.03 -34.85 4.51
N SER A 151 1.59 -35.38 3.41
CA SER A 151 2.50 -36.53 3.45
C SER A 151 3.94 -36.04 3.36
N SER A 152 4.75 -36.34 4.37
CA SER A 152 6.21 -36.14 4.34
C SER A 152 6.91 -37.50 4.44
N GLU A 153 7.95 -37.74 3.63
CA GLU A 153 8.80 -38.93 3.74
C GLU A 153 9.68 -38.90 5.00
N GLU A 154 9.92 -37.71 5.56
CA GLU A 154 10.84 -37.47 6.69
C GLU A 154 10.12 -37.29 8.03
N GLU A 155 8.85 -36.84 8.03
CA GLU A 155 8.10 -36.49 9.23
C GLU A 155 6.78 -37.25 9.27
N THR A 156 6.59 -38.10 10.29
CA THR A 156 5.42 -38.99 10.37
C THR A 156 4.10 -38.26 10.61
N LYS A 157 4.15 -37.01 11.09
CA LYS A 157 3.01 -36.16 11.44
C LYS A 157 3.38 -34.67 11.32
N PRO A 158 3.25 -34.03 10.14
CA PRO A 158 3.53 -32.62 9.96
C PRO A 158 2.48 -31.72 10.63
N PHE A 159 2.89 -30.52 11.07
CA PHE A 159 2.02 -29.54 11.73
C PHE A 159 1.27 -28.60 10.76
N TYR A 160 1.44 -28.77 9.46
CA TYR A 160 0.69 -28.07 8.43
C TYR A 160 -0.39 -28.98 7.82
N PHE A 161 -1.58 -28.43 7.61
CA PHE A 161 -2.76 -29.17 7.14
C PHE A 161 -3.81 -28.21 6.55
N SER A 162 -4.78 -28.76 5.81
CA SER A 162 -5.93 -27.98 5.33
C SER A 162 -7.25 -28.71 5.61
N PHE A 163 -8.36 -27.97 5.56
CA PHE A 163 -9.73 -28.50 5.64
C PHE A 163 -10.75 -27.54 5.04
N VAL A 164 -11.95 -28.05 4.76
CA VAL A 164 -13.04 -27.32 4.09
C VAL A 164 -14.20 -27.10 5.08
N PRO A 165 -14.20 -26.00 5.88
CA PRO A 165 -15.26 -25.75 6.86
C PRO A 165 -16.62 -25.48 6.21
N HIS A 166 -16.62 -25.06 4.94
CA HIS A 166 -17.82 -24.79 4.15
C HIS A 166 -17.49 -25.04 2.66
N PRO A 167 -18.43 -25.49 1.81
CA PRO A 167 -18.14 -25.80 0.40
C PRO A 167 -17.47 -24.69 -0.43
N LYS A 168 -17.52 -23.44 0.04
CA LYS A 168 -16.91 -22.25 -0.60
C LYS A 168 -15.56 -21.84 0.00
N PHE A 169 -15.05 -22.53 1.02
CA PHE A 169 -13.87 -22.11 1.76
C PHE A 169 -12.92 -23.27 2.02
N CYS A 170 -11.63 -23.02 1.81
CA CYS A 170 -10.53 -23.90 2.21
C CYS A 170 -9.67 -23.16 3.24
N PHE A 171 -9.44 -23.77 4.40
CA PHE A 171 -8.62 -23.20 5.47
C PHE A 171 -7.29 -23.96 5.50
N VAL A 172 -6.18 -23.25 5.54
CA VAL A 172 -4.82 -23.81 5.39
C VAL A 172 -3.94 -23.34 6.54
N TYR A 173 -3.38 -24.28 7.29
CA TYR A 173 -2.43 -24.03 8.37
C TYR A 173 -1.01 -24.30 7.86
N LEU A 174 -0.12 -23.33 8.05
CA LEU A 174 1.29 -23.43 7.71
C LEU A 174 2.14 -23.59 8.98
N ASP A 175 3.12 -24.48 8.92
CA ASP A 175 4.20 -24.57 9.90
C ASP A 175 5.30 -23.57 9.49
N SER A 176 5.25 -22.37 10.06
CA SER A 176 6.22 -21.30 9.81
C SER A 176 7.63 -21.58 10.33
N TYR A 177 7.83 -22.70 11.03
CA TYR A 177 9.10 -23.15 11.58
C TYR A 177 9.61 -24.42 10.91
N ASP A 178 9.01 -24.82 9.77
CA ASP A 178 9.45 -25.95 8.96
C ASP A 178 10.96 -25.88 8.68
N VAL A 179 11.47 -24.70 8.33
CA VAL A 179 12.92 -24.43 8.31
C VAL A 179 13.21 -23.41 9.41
N SER A 180 13.82 -23.86 10.51
CA SER A 180 14.16 -23.00 11.65
C SER A 180 15.36 -23.55 12.44
N LEU A 181 15.87 -22.76 13.39
CA LEU A 181 16.92 -23.19 14.33
C LEU A 181 16.34 -23.89 15.57
N HIS A 182 15.02 -23.97 15.70
CA HIS A 182 14.34 -24.55 16.85
C HIS A 182 13.61 -25.85 16.46
N GLY A 183 13.41 -26.75 17.43
CA GLY A 183 12.64 -27.98 17.21
C GLY A 183 13.31 -29.05 16.32
N VAL A 184 14.54 -28.85 15.87
CA VAL A 184 15.30 -29.78 15.02
C VAL A 184 16.67 -30.09 15.63
N ASP A 185 17.13 -31.33 15.48
CA ASP A 185 18.44 -31.76 15.99
C ASP A 185 19.59 -30.98 15.32
N GLU A 186 20.55 -30.47 16.11
CA GLU A 186 21.67 -29.64 15.60
C GLU A 186 22.56 -30.39 14.59
N GLY A 187 22.61 -31.72 14.68
CA GLY A 187 23.34 -32.59 13.76
C GLY A 187 22.62 -32.80 12.42
N SER A 188 21.31 -32.53 12.36
CA SER A 188 20.48 -32.81 11.20
C SER A 188 20.83 -31.95 9.97
N PRO A 189 20.60 -32.46 8.75
CA PRO A 189 20.73 -31.65 7.53
C PRO A 189 19.85 -30.39 7.55
N ARG A 190 18.62 -30.51 8.09
CA ARG A 190 17.62 -29.44 8.18
C ARG A 190 18.09 -28.29 9.07
N TYR A 191 18.66 -28.59 10.23
CA TYR A 191 19.27 -27.57 11.10
C TYR A 191 20.47 -26.90 10.42
N LYS A 192 21.34 -27.67 9.76
CA LYS A 192 22.52 -27.13 9.06
C LYS A 192 22.12 -26.18 7.92
N GLU A 193 21.04 -26.50 7.20
CA GLU A 193 20.50 -25.65 6.15
C GLU A 193 19.88 -24.36 6.73
N ALA A 194 19.09 -24.47 7.79
CA ALA A 194 18.55 -23.31 8.51
C ALA A 194 19.68 -22.40 9.04
N LEU A 195 20.70 -22.98 9.66
CA LEU A 195 21.88 -22.27 10.16
C LEU A 195 22.67 -21.61 9.04
N ALA A 196 22.87 -22.27 7.91
CA ALA A 196 23.51 -21.67 6.74
C ALA A 196 22.70 -20.47 6.21
N THR A 197 21.37 -20.58 6.21
CA THR A 197 20.46 -19.51 5.78
C THR A 197 20.56 -18.30 6.71
N VAL A 198 20.45 -18.48 8.02
CA VAL A 198 20.58 -17.39 9.00
C VAL A 198 21.97 -16.77 8.94
N ARG A 199 23.05 -17.58 8.97
CA ARG A 199 24.45 -17.10 8.92
C ARG A 199 24.78 -16.36 7.64
N LYS A 200 24.04 -16.55 6.55
CA LYS A 200 24.23 -15.79 5.31
C LYS A 200 23.98 -14.30 5.56
N TYR A 201 23.01 -13.95 6.41
CA TYR A 201 22.54 -12.59 6.63
C TYR A 201 22.87 -12.05 8.02
N ASN A 202 22.72 -12.86 9.06
CA ASN A 202 23.02 -12.51 10.44
C ASN A 202 24.43 -12.98 10.81
N LYS A 203 25.29 -12.04 11.22
CA LYS A 203 26.70 -12.29 11.59
C LYS A 203 26.94 -12.19 13.09
N ASN A 204 25.88 -11.96 13.87
CA ASN A 204 25.98 -11.91 15.32
C ASN A 204 26.23 -13.32 15.87
N ASP A 205 26.92 -13.41 17.00
CA ASP A 205 27.08 -14.67 17.74
C ASP A 205 25.75 -15.09 18.41
N ASP A 206 24.95 -14.10 18.79
CA ASP A 206 23.58 -14.23 19.25
C ASP A 206 22.62 -14.02 18.06
N PHE A 207 21.94 -15.08 17.62
CA PHE A 207 21.04 -15.02 16.48
C PHE A 207 19.67 -14.42 16.82
N GLU A 208 19.35 -14.11 18.08
CA GLU A 208 18.19 -13.27 18.41
C GLU A 208 18.46 -11.80 18.07
N SER A 209 19.74 -11.39 18.07
CA SER A 209 20.12 -10.02 17.79
C SER A 209 20.00 -9.69 16.30
N ALA A 210 19.22 -8.64 16.01
CA ALA A 210 19.14 -8.01 14.71
C ALA A 210 20.10 -6.81 14.55
N ASP A 211 21.07 -6.65 15.45
CA ASP A 211 22.05 -5.56 15.36
C ASP A 211 22.91 -5.71 14.10
N GLY A 212 23.10 -4.60 13.38
CA GLY A 212 23.80 -4.58 12.10
C GLY A 212 22.98 -5.09 10.91
N LEU A 213 21.76 -5.61 11.12
CA LEU A 213 20.85 -6.00 10.04
C LEU A 213 20.01 -4.79 9.61
N HIS A 214 19.80 -4.65 8.29
CA HIS A 214 19.12 -3.50 7.69
C HIS A 214 17.95 -3.92 6.79
N GLY A 215 16.89 -3.10 6.77
CA GLY A 215 15.70 -3.34 5.96
C GLY A 215 15.06 -4.70 6.26
N LEU A 216 14.59 -5.38 5.21
CA LEU A 216 13.95 -6.69 5.31
C LEU A 216 14.88 -7.80 5.80
N ASN A 217 16.21 -7.62 5.74
CA ASN A 217 17.14 -8.62 6.24
C ASN A 217 17.11 -8.74 7.77
N ARG A 218 16.52 -7.78 8.49
CA ARG A 218 16.31 -7.86 9.94
C ARG A 218 15.53 -9.11 10.37
N ARG A 219 14.77 -9.72 9.46
CA ARG A 219 13.99 -10.93 9.70
C ARG A 219 14.81 -12.20 9.94
N PHE A 220 16.11 -12.21 9.60
CA PHE A 220 16.99 -13.37 9.78
C PHE A 220 17.48 -13.47 11.22
N VAL A 221 16.56 -13.69 12.13
CA VAL A 221 16.76 -13.93 13.57
C VAL A 221 16.21 -15.30 13.93
N GLU A 222 16.73 -15.91 15.00
CA GLU A 222 16.45 -17.32 15.32
C GLU A 222 15.00 -17.60 15.72
N TYR A 223 14.31 -16.64 16.32
CA TYR A 223 12.90 -16.75 16.71
C TYR A 223 11.91 -16.70 15.54
N ASN A 224 12.39 -16.65 14.29
CA ASN A 224 11.60 -16.77 13.07
C ASN A 224 11.87 -18.11 12.37
N GLY A 225 11.25 -18.33 11.22
CA GLY A 225 11.52 -19.49 10.37
C GLY A 225 11.18 -19.27 8.90
N ALA A 226 11.16 -20.35 8.14
CA ALA A 226 10.83 -20.42 6.73
C ALA A 226 9.91 -21.63 6.44
N ILE A 227 9.20 -21.57 5.32
CA ILE A 227 8.46 -22.71 4.76
C ILE A 227 9.40 -23.49 3.84
N GLY A 228 9.59 -24.78 4.09
CA GLY A 228 10.46 -25.64 3.30
C GLY A 228 9.86 -25.99 1.93
N PRO A 229 10.68 -26.54 1.01
CA PRO A 229 10.24 -26.84 -0.35
C PRO A 229 9.10 -27.86 -0.41
N VAL A 230 9.09 -28.84 0.49
CA VAL A 230 8.02 -29.87 0.57
C VAL A 230 6.69 -29.22 0.95
N GLN A 231 6.68 -28.35 1.97
CA GLN A 231 5.47 -27.64 2.38
C GLN A 231 5.03 -26.61 1.33
N LEU A 232 5.94 -25.92 0.65
CA LEU A 232 5.60 -25.02 -0.47
C LEU A 232 4.91 -25.77 -1.61
N GLN A 233 5.42 -26.95 -1.98
CA GLN A 233 4.81 -27.78 -3.02
C GLN A 233 3.43 -28.29 -2.59
N TRP A 234 3.29 -28.72 -1.33
CA TRP A 234 2.01 -29.12 -0.77
C TRP A 234 1.01 -27.95 -0.76
N LEU A 235 1.44 -26.76 -0.35
CA LEU A 235 0.61 -25.55 -0.35
C LEU A 235 0.10 -25.24 -1.76
N GLN A 236 0.98 -25.32 -2.75
CA GLN A 236 0.59 -25.14 -4.15
C GLN A 236 -0.51 -26.13 -4.55
N ALA A 237 -0.34 -27.42 -4.26
CA ALA A 237 -1.33 -28.45 -4.60
C ALA A 237 -2.69 -28.22 -3.90
N VAL A 238 -2.69 -27.82 -2.62
CA VAL A 238 -3.91 -27.50 -1.88
C VAL A 238 -4.63 -26.30 -2.50
N LEU A 239 -3.90 -25.28 -2.94
CA LEU A 239 -4.49 -24.10 -3.56
C LEU A 239 -5.01 -24.36 -4.98
N GLU A 240 -4.33 -25.22 -5.74
CA GLU A 240 -4.82 -25.72 -7.04
C GLU A 240 -6.14 -26.47 -6.87
N GLU A 241 -6.23 -27.38 -5.91
CA GLU A 241 -7.48 -28.10 -5.61
C GLU A 241 -8.60 -27.16 -5.11
N ALA A 242 -8.27 -26.19 -4.26
CA ALA A 242 -9.23 -25.18 -3.81
C ALA A 242 -9.77 -24.35 -4.99
N GLN A 243 -8.90 -24.00 -5.93
CA GLN A 243 -9.28 -23.26 -7.13
C GLN A 243 -10.17 -24.10 -8.07
N GLU A 244 -9.84 -25.39 -8.28
CA GLU A 244 -10.67 -26.32 -9.07
C GLU A 244 -12.08 -26.48 -8.47
N ASN A 245 -12.20 -26.37 -7.14
CA ASN A 245 -13.44 -26.47 -6.40
C ASN A 245 -14.16 -25.13 -6.17
N ASP A 246 -13.69 -24.03 -6.77
CA ASP A 246 -14.25 -22.67 -6.62
C ASP A 246 -14.31 -22.21 -5.14
N GLN A 247 -13.27 -22.53 -4.38
CA GLN A 247 -13.14 -22.22 -2.95
C GLN A 247 -12.25 -21.00 -2.72
N LYS A 248 -12.60 -20.19 -1.73
CA LYS A 248 -11.76 -19.12 -1.18
C LYS A 248 -10.82 -19.70 -0.13
N ALA A 249 -9.51 -19.49 -0.29
CA ALA A 249 -8.51 -19.99 0.65
C ALA A 249 -8.16 -18.95 1.74
N VAL A 250 -8.16 -19.38 3.01
CA VAL A 250 -7.72 -18.58 4.17
C VAL A 250 -6.51 -19.26 4.79
N ILE A 251 -5.40 -18.53 4.90
CA ILE A 251 -4.12 -19.04 5.38
C ILE A 251 -3.92 -18.64 6.85
N PHE A 252 -3.44 -19.56 7.67
CA PHE A 252 -3.05 -19.36 9.05
C PHE A 252 -1.56 -19.66 9.20
N SER A 253 -0.78 -18.67 9.66
CA SER A 253 0.67 -18.81 9.86
C SER A 253 1.06 -18.02 11.10
N HIS A 254 1.82 -18.60 12.03
CA HIS A 254 2.23 -17.88 13.23
C HIS A 254 3.07 -16.67 12.85
N VAL A 255 4.13 -16.90 12.07
CA VAL A 255 4.99 -15.83 11.54
C VAL A 255 4.31 -15.15 10.34
N PRO A 256 4.25 -13.80 10.30
CA PRO A 256 3.82 -13.01 9.16
C PRO A 256 4.44 -13.39 7.80
N ILE A 257 3.60 -13.46 6.75
CA ILE A 257 4.00 -13.78 5.36
C ILE A 257 4.16 -12.51 4.50
N SER A 258 3.66 -11.37 4.94
CA SER A 258 3.77 -10.10 4.21
C SER A 258 4.49 -9.04 5.04
N PRO A 259 5.35 -8.21 4.42
CA PRO A 259 6.01 -7.10 5.11
C PRO A 259 5.04 -6.03 5.63
N GLY A 260 3.78 -6.04 5.18
CA GLY A 260 2.72 -5.19 5.72
C GLY A 260 2.93 -3.69 5.53
N ASN A 261 2.25 -2.89 6.36
CA ASN A 261 2.40 -1.43 6.44
C ASN A 261 3.51 -1.00 7.43
N ARG A 262 4.35 -1.94 7.85
CA ARG A 262 5.24 -1.75 8.99
C ARG A 262 6.40 -0.82 8.59
N PRO A 263 6.73 0.21 9.40
CA PRO A 263 7.87 1.07 9.12
C PRO A 263 9.14 0.22 9.01
N ARG A 264 10.19 0.70 8.33
CA ARG A 264 11.49 0.00 8.10
C ARG A 264 12.17 -0.62 9.34
N ARG A 265 11.66 -0.39 10.56
CA ARG A 265 12.07 -1.02 11.82
C ARG A 265 11.28 -2.29 12.22
N GLY A 266 10.10 -2.53 11.63
CA GLY A 266 9.12 -3.56 12.03
C GLY A 266 8.98 -4.75 11.09
N THR A 267 10.00 -5.11 10.32
CA THR A 267 10.02 -6.35 9.50
C THR A 267 10.90 -7.43 10.12
N ILE A 268 11.20 -7.30 11.41
CA ILE A 268 12.04 -8.24 12.16
C ILE A 268 11.33 -9.57 12.42
N ASP A 269 10.02 -9.58 12.38
CA ASP A 269 9.09 -10.68 12.67
C ASP A 269 8.51 -11.30 11.38
N LEU A 270 9.20 -11.12 10.25
CA LEU A 270 8.77 -11.63 8.94
C LEU A 270 9.37 -13.02 8.66
N LEU A 271 8.63 -13.86 7.94
CA LEU A 271 9.14 -15.16 7.50
C LEU A 271 10.43 -15.01 6.65
N TRP A 272 11.43 -15.85 6.86
CA TRP A 272 12.73 -15.78 6.17
C TRP A 272 12.58 -15.81 4.65
N ASN A 273 11.74 -16.72 4.15
CA ASN A 273 11.45 -16.90 2.72
C ASN A 273 10.04 -16.44 2.33
N TYR A 274 9.53 -15.39 2.97
CA TYR A 274 8.20 -14.82 2.69
C TYR A 274 7.91 -14.59 1.19
N GLN A 275 8.94 -14.26 0.41
CA GLN A 275 8.84 -14.06 -1.05
C GLN A 275 8.42 -15.32 -1.79
N ASP A 276 8.94 -16.48 -1.38
CA ASP A 276 8.62 -17.77 -2.01
C ASP A 276 7.18 -18.18 -1.69
N VAL A 277 6.73 -17.94 -0.44
CA VAL A 277 5.35 -18.19 -0.03
C VAL A 277 4.40 -17.26 -0.77
N LEU A 278 4.65 -15.94 -0.77
CA LEU A 278 3.83 -14.96 -1.49
C LEU A 278 3.71 -15.31 -2.98
N LYS A 279 4.80 -15.78 -3.61
CA LYS A 279 4.76 -16.22 -5.01
C LYS A 279 3.74 -17.36 -5.24
N VAL A 280 3.69 -18.34 -4.34
CA VAL A 280 2.69 -19.43 -4.41
C VAL A 280 1.28 -18.87 -4.21
N LEU A 281 1.07 -18.01 -3.19
CA LEU A 281 -0.24 -17.42 -2.92
C LEU A 281 -0.76 -16.61 -4.12
N TRP A 282 0.09 -15.76 -4.70
CA TRP A 282 -0.24 -14.89 -5.84
C TRP A 282 -0.57 -15.65 -7.12
N GLN A 283 -0.02 -16.85 -7.30
CA GLN A 283 -0.29 -17.69 -8.47
C GLN A 283 -1.65 -18.39 -8.41
N SER A 284 -2.17 -18.67 -7.21
CA SER A 284 -3.42 -19.41 -7.03
C SER A 284 -4.69 -18.64 -7.40
N GLY A 285 -4.70 -17.31 -7.18
CA GLY A 285 -5.88 -16.46 -7.36
C GLY A 285 -7.05 -16.70 -6.39
N CYS A 286 -7.05 -17.81 -5.64
CA CYS A 286 -8.13 -18.22 -4.74
C CYS A 286 -7.93 -17.81 -3.27
N VAL A 287 -6.72 -17.39 -2.89
CA VAL A 287 -6.40 -16.93 -1.53
C VAL A 287 -7.00 -15.56 -1.27
N VAL A 288 -7.74 -15.42 -0.17
CA VAL A 288 -8.42 -14.16 0.20
C VAL A 288 -7.84 -13.52 1.46
N ALA A 289 -7.31 -14.30 2.40
CA ALA A 289 -6.78 -13.76 3.63
C ALA A 289 -5.66 -14.62 4.23
N CYS A 290 -4.74 -13.98 4.95
CA CYS A 290 -3.69 -14.58 5.78
C CYS A 290 -3.77 -13.99 7.19
N PHE A 291 -3.91 -14.85 8.21
CA PHE A 291 -4.03 -14.48 9.61
C PHE A 291 -2.80 -14.93 10.40
N HIS A 292 -2.24 -14.01 11.20
CA HIS A 292 -0.95 -14.19 11.86
C HIS A 292 -0.91 -13.72 13.32
N GLY A 293 -0.02 -14.33 14.10
CA GLY A 293 0.32 -13.96 15.47
C GLY A 293 1.70 -13.28 15.55
N HIS A 294 2.55 -13.72 16.49
CA HIS A 294 4.01 -13.48 16.62
C HIS A 294 4.43 -12.04 16.98
N THR A 295 3.81 -11.07 16.31
CA THR A 295 4.18 -9.65 16.37
C THR A 295 3.72 -8.97 17.65
N HIS A 296 2.64 -9.48 18.26
CA HIS A 296 1.91 -8.88 19.38
C HIS A 296 1.37 -7.47 19.11
N TYR A 297 1.15 -7.08 17.85
CA TYR A 297 0.45 -5.85 17.48
C TYR A 297 -0.46 -6.08 16.27
N ASP A 298 -1.60 -5.39 16.24
CA ASP A 298 -2.44 -5.41 15.07
C ASP A 298 -1.77 -4.70 13.87
N ASP A 299 -1.87 -5.33 12.72
CA ASP A 299 -1.48 -4.77 11.42
C ASP A 299 -2.48 -5.31 10.40
N TYR A 300 -2.79 -4.48 9.42
CA TYR A 300 -3.63 -4.85 8.30
C TYR A 300 -3.06 -4.28 7.02
N PHE A 301 -2.87 -5.17 6.05
CA PHE A 301 -2.32 -4.83 4.75
C PHE A 301 -2.98 -5.70 3.69
N MET A 302 -3.58 -5.08 2.68
CA MET A 302 -4.05 -5.80 1.49
C MET A 302 -2.96 -5.71 0.42
N ASP A 303 -2.47 -6.85 -0.04
CA ASP A 303 -1.44 -6.85 -1.07
C ASP A 303 -2.01 -6.54 -2.47
N LYS A 304 -1.11 -6.31 -3.44
CA LYS A 304 -1.46 -5.99 -4.83
C LYS A 304 -2.35 -7.04 -5.50
N HIS A 305 -2.32 -8.29 -5.04
CA HIS A 305 -3.15 -9.39 -5.55
C HIS A 305 -4.52 -9.49 -4.85
N GLY A 306 -4.82 -8.57 -3.94
CA GLY A 306 -6.10 -8.54 -3.20
C GLY A 306 -6.14 -9.47 -1.99
N ILE A 307 -4.99 -10.02 -1.56
CA ILE A 307 -4.93 -10.87 -0.37
C ILE A 307 -4.84 -9.99 0.87
N HIS A 308 -5.75 -10.20 1.82
CA HIS A 308 -5.75 -9.49 3.10
C HIS A 308 -4.79 -10.15 4.09
N HIS A 309 -3.75 -9.45 4.52
CA HIS A 309 -2.83 -9.90 5.57
C HIS A 309 -3.15 -9.20 6.88
N LEU A 310 -3.46 -9.98 7.93
CA LEU A 310 -3.77 -9.45 9.26
C LEU A 310 -2.82 -10.08 10.29
N THR A 311 -2.28 -9.25 11.19
CA THR A 311 -1.75 -9.71 12.47
C THR A 311 -2.70 -9.31 13.59
N PHE A 312 -2.81 -10.14 14.62
CA PHE A 312 -3.67 -9.89 15.77
C PHE A 312 -2.83 -9.57 17.01
N ASP A 313 -3.35 -8.69 17.89
CA ASP A 313 -2.72 -8.44 19.19
C ASP A 313 -2.66 -9.73 20.03
N GLY A 314 -1.51 -9.93 20.67
CA GLY A 314 -1.26 -11.08 21.53
C GLY A 314 -1.83 -10.89 22.92
N VAL A 315 -2.48 -11.93 23.45
CA VAL A 315 -3.06 -11.96 24.81
C VAL A 315 -2.02 -11.61 25.87
N ILE A 316 -0.78 -12.07 25.70
CA ILE A 316 0.33 -11.80 26.61
C ILE A 316 0.60 -10.32 26.84
N THR A 317 0.26 -9.44 25.88
CA THR A 317 0.48 -7.99 25.99
C THR A 317 -0.77 -7.21 26.36
N ALA A 318 -1.91 -7.89 26.54
CA ALA A 318 -3.16 -7.26 26.93
C ALA A 318 -3.03 -6.55 28.29
N PRO A 319 -3.55 -5.31 28.43
CA PRO A 319 -3.69 -4.63 29.71
C PRO A 319 -4.47 -5.47 30.74
N LEU A 320 -4.23 -5.25 32.04
CA LEU A 320 -4.88 -6.00 33.13
C LEU A 320 -6.41 -5.80 33.19
N ASP A 321 -6.91 -4.71 32.60
CA ASP A 321 -8.32 -4.36 32.50
C ASP A 321 -8.91 -4.63 31.10
N SER A 322 -8.20 -5.41 30.27
CA SER A 322 -8.58 -5.72 28.89
C SER A 322 -8.27 -7.18 28.52
N ASN A 323 -8.50 -7.54 27.27
CA ASN A 323 -8.32 -8.89 26.70
C ASN A 323 -7.86 -8.78 25.23
N ALA A 324 -7.59 -9.90 24.55
CA ALA A 324 -7.27 -9.94 23.13
C ALA A 324 -7.78 -11.24 22.46
N PHE A 325 -9.03 -11.23 22.00
CA PHE A 325 -9.59 -12.32 21.21
C PHE A 325 -10.68 -11.81 20.27
N ALA A 326 -11.10 -12.61 19.29
CA ALA A 326 -12.13 -12.22 18.33
C ALA A 326 -13.05 -13.39 17.94
N THR A 327 -14.25 -13.07 17.49
CA THR A 327 -15.13 -13.97 16.74
C THR A 327 -15.21 -13.49 15.30
N LEU A 328 -14.88 -14.35 14.34
CA LEU A 328 -14.92 -14.03 12.92
C LEU A 328 -16.15 -14.65 12.29
N HIS A 329 -17.01 -13.81 11.70
CA HIS A 329 -18.21 -14.22 11.00
C HIS A 329 -17.94 -14.24 9.49
N VAL A 330 -18.07 -15.42 8.88
CA VAL A 330 -17.78 -15.64 7.47
C VAL A 330 -19.08 -15.62 6.68
N ASN A 331 -19.16 -14.71 5.72
CA ASN A 331 -20.31 -14.56 4.82
C ASN A 331 -19.86 -14.88 3.38
N ASN A 332 -20.77 -14.83 2.41
CA ASN A 332 -20.41 -15.07 1.00
C ASN A 332 -19.35 -14.08 0.49
N ASP A 333 -19.44 -12.83 0.92
CA ASP A 333 -18.66 -11.72 0.36
C ASP A 333 -17.77 -11.01 1.39
N ALA A 334 -17.80 -11.39 2.67
CA ALA A 334 -16.94 -10.77 3.69
C ALA A 334 -16.61 -11.68 4.87
N ILE A 335 -15.49 -11.41 5.53
CA ILE A 335 -15.22 -11.86 6.90
C ILE A 335 -15.37 -10.62 7.80
N ILE A 336 -16.24 -10.72 8.80
CA ILE A 336 -16.49 -9.67 9.78
C ILE A 336 -15.79 -10.07 11.07
N ILE A 337 -14.97 -9.18 11.63
CA ILE A 337 -14.24 -9.43 12.86
C ILE A 337 -14.98 -8.73 14.01
N GLU A 338 -15.53 -9.50 14.93
CA GLU A 338 -16.00 -9.04 16.22
C GLU A 338 -14.86 -9.18 17.23
N GLY A 339 -14.12 -8.10 17.45
CA GLY A 339 -12.96 -8.06 18.35
C GLY A 339 -13.33 -7.69 19.78
N PHE A 340 -12.63 -8.29 20.75
CA PHE A 340 -12.79 -8.07 22.18
C PHE A 340 -11.50 -7.60 22.83
N GLY A 341 -11.62 -6.60 23.70
CA GLY A 341 -10.49 -5.97 24.38
C GLY A 341 -9.70 -5.07 23.45
N VAL A 342 -8.40 -5.35 23.24
CA VAL A 342 -7.53 -4.55 22.36
C VAL A 342 -7.75 -4.84 20.87
N ILE A 343 -8.36 -5.98 20.52
CA ILE A 343 -8.68 -6.28 19.13
C ILE A 343 -9.92 -5.48 18.71
N GLU A 344 -9.76 -4.58 17.75
CA GLU A 344 -10.87 -3.78 17.24
C GLU A 344 -11.86 -4.60 16.42
N SER A 345 -13.16 -4.34 16.61
CA SER A 345 -14.20 -4.88 15.74
C SER A 345 -14.15 -4.21 14.36
N ARG A 346 -14.06 -5.00 13.30
CA ARG A 346 -13.95 -4.54 11.92
C ARG A 346 -15.11 -5.07 11.08
N LYS A 347 -15.90 -4.13 10.55
CA LYS A 347 -17.01 -4.44 9.62
C LYS A 347 -16.46 -4.51 8.20
N ASN A 348 -16.72 -5.64 7.54
CA ASN A 348 -16.47 -5.89 6.12
C ASN A 348 -14.99 -5.79 5.67
N PHE A 349 -14.27 -6.91 5.71
CA PHE A 349 -13.27 -7.16 4.67
C PHE A 349 -14.01 -7.75 3.46
N ALA A 350 -14.29 -6.94 2.44
CA ALA A 350 -14.93 -7.43 1.23
C ALA A 350 -14.00 -8.46 0.57
N MET A 351 -14.35 -9.75 0.69
CA MET A 351 -13.73 -10.86 -0.02
C MET A 351 -14.11 -10.76 -1.50
N MET A 352 -13.54 -9.77 -2.20
CA MET A 352 -13.68 -9.68 -3.64
C MET A 352 -13.11 -10.95 -4.28
N ARG A 353 -13.85 -11.41 -5.27
CA ARG A 353 -13.91 -12.78 -5.74
C ARG A 353 -12.62 -13.22 -6.44
N CYS A 354 -12.31 -14.50 -6.24
CA CYS A 354 -11.72 -15.37 -7.26
C CYS A 354 -12.82 -15.66 -8.31
N GLU A 355 -13.19 -14.66 -9.10
CA GLU A 355 -13.98 -14.85 -10.32
C GLU A 355 -13.31 -14.01 -11.40
N GLY A 356 -13.07 -14.62 -12.56
CA GLY A 356 -12.40 -13.99 -13.69
C GLY A 356 -12.93 -12.58 -13.95
N SER A 357 -12.01 -11.65 -14.17
CA SER A 357 -12.22 -10.27 -14.58
C SER A 357 -13.54 -10.05 -15.33
N ARG A 358 -14.54 -9.46 -14.66
CA ARG A 358 -15.53 -8.67 -15.38
C ARG A 358 -15.04 -7.23 -15.36
N GLU A 359 -14.50 -6.81 -16.50
CA GLU A 359 -14.20 -5.43 -16.91
C GLU A 359 -15.45 -4.50 -16.90
N SER A 360 -16.51 -4.78 -16.13
CA SER A 360 -17.83 -4.22 -16.42
C SER A 360 -18.12 -2.81 -15.88
N ASP A 361 -17.26 -2.20 -15.06
CA ASP A 361 -17.55 -0.87 -14.46
C ASP A 361 -16.46 0.22 -14.68
N VAL A 362 -15.39 -0.05 -15.43
CA VAL A 362 -14.38 0.98 -15.77
C VAL A 362 -14.79 1.65 -17.08
N LEU A 363 -15.06 2.96 -17.02
CA LEU A 363 -15.42 3.76 -18.19
C LEU A 363 -14.22 3.94 -19.13
N PHE A 364 -13.07 4.28 -18.56
CA PHE A 364 -11.78 4.35 -19.25
C PHE A 364 -10.63 4.34 -18.23
N SER A 365 -9.40 4.20 -18.71
CA SER A 365 -8.22 4.30 -17.86
C SER A 365 -7.15 5.17 -18.53
N PHE A 366 -6.34 5.86 -17.74
CA PHE A 366 -5.25 6.68 -18.25
C PHE A 366 -4.02 6.58 -17.35
N GLY A 367 -2.83 6.71 -17.94
CA GLY A 367 -1.59 6.74 -17.16
C GLY A 367 -1.32 8.15 -16.62
N LEU A 368 -0.63 8.25 -15.48
CA LEU A 368 -0.21 9.51 -14.88
C LEU A 368 1.25 9.45 -14.44
N ILE A 369 1.99 10.52 -14.73
CA ILE A 369 3.41 10.68 -14.37
C ILE A 369 3.74 12.16 -14.18
N THR A 370 4.69 12.50 -13.30
CA THR A 370 5.06 13.90 -13.03
C THR A 370 6.55 14.05 -12.74
N ASP A 371 7.07 15.26 -12.94
CA ASP A 371 8.40 15.69 -12.50
C ASP A 371 9.49 14.67 -12.89
N ILE A 372 9.51 14.36 -14.19
CA ILE A 372 10.54 13.49 -14.79
C ILE A 372 11.90 14.15 -14.63
N GLN A 373 11.99 15.46 -14.91
CA GLN A 373 13.20 16.27 -14.78
C GLN A 373 14.44 15.54 -15.32
N TYR A 374 14.33 14.97 -16.53
CA TYR A 374 15.48 14.30 -17.16
C TYR A 374 16.60 15.30 -17.47
N ALA A 375 17.83 14.93 -17.14
CA ALA A 375 19.07 15.57 -17.58
C ALA A 375 20.22 14.56 -17.57
N ASP A 376 21.15 14.68 -18.53
CA ASP A 376 22.32 13.81 -18.60
C ASP A 376 23.46 14.27 -17.67
N ILE A 377 23.14 14.40 -16.38
CA ILE A 377 24.08 14.83 -15.34
C ILE A 377 24.11 13.84 -14.18
N CYS A 378 25.15 13.93 -13.34
CA CYS A 378 25.22 13.16 -12.11
C CYS A 378 24.13 13.59 -11.13
N ASP A 379 23.68 12.63 -10.32
CA ASP A 379 22.70 12.84 -9.26
C ASP A 379 23.14 13.95 -8.29
N ARG A 380 22.17 14.72 -7.82
CA ARG A 380 22.40 15.80 -6.85
C ARG A 380 21.34 15.77 -5.77
N GLN A 381 21.63 16.38 -4.63
CA GLN A 381 20.59 16.58 -3.63
C GLN A 381 19.72 17.78 -4.02
N ASN A 382 18.47 17.78 -3.58
CA ASN A 382 17.58 18.95 -3.66
C ASN A 382 18.17 20.12 -2.84
N TYR A 383 17.59 21.32 -2.98
CA TYR A 383 18.08 22.53 -2.32
C TYR A 383 18.25 22.37 -0.80
N GLN A 384 17.29 21.69 -0.14
CA GLN A 384 17.30 21.43 1.30
C GLN A 384 18.28 20.30 1.71
N LYS A 385 18.93 19.63 0.76
CA LYS A 385 19.82 18.47 0.96
C LYS A 385 19.17 17.29 1.69
N THR A 386 17.85 17.15 1.58
CA THR A 386 17.06 16.11 2.23
C THR A 386 16.76 14.93 1.32
N LYS A 387 16.69 15.15 0.01
CA LYS A 387 16.36 14.13 -0.99
C LYS A 387 17.36 14.16 -2.15
N TRP A 388 17.49 13.02 -2.83
CA TRP A 388 18.31 12.89 -4.04
C TRP A 388 17.45 13.04 -5.29
N ARG A 389 17.88 13.88 -6.22
CA ARG A 389 17.40 13.97 -7.60
C ARG A 389 18.31 13.13 -8.49
N ARG A 390 17.72 12.15 -9.18
CA ARG A 390 18.35 11.08 -9.95
C ARG A 390 18.11 11.29 -11.46
N TYR A 391 18.71 12.33 -12.02
CA TYR A 391 18.39 12.85 -13.36
C TYR A 391 18.46 11.82 -14.49
N ARG A 392 19.49 10.97 -14.53
CA ARG A 392 19.59 9.89 -15.53
C ARG A 392 18.64 8.73 -15.26
N ASN A 393 18.43 8.42 -13.98
CA ASN A 393 17.51 7.36 -13.58
C ASN A 393 16.08 7.70 -13.98
N ALA A 394 15.70 8.99 -13.98
CA ALA A 394 14.38 9.44 -14.41
C ALA A 394 13.97 8.90 -15.80
N LEU A 395 14.89 8.89 -16.77
CA LEU A 395 14.61 8.32 -18.09
C LEU A 395 14.45 6.79 -18.05
N THR A 396 15.18 6.12 -17.15
CA THR A 396 15.02 4.67 -16.90
C THR A 396 13.67 4.37 -16.24
N CYS A 397 13.23 5.21 -15.30
CA CYS A 397 11.92 5.13 -14.67
C CYS A 397 10.80 5.35 -15.70
N LEU A 398 10.92 6.36 -16.57
CA LEU A 398 10.00 6.58 -17.68
C LEU A 398 9.92 5.38 -18.62
N ARG A 399 11.06 4.78 -19.01
CA ARG A 399 11.10 3.55 -19.82
C ARG A 399 10.28 2.43 -19.20
N ARG A 400 10.40 2.22 -17.89
CA ARG A 400 9.65 1.20 -17.16
C ARG A 400 8.15 1.53 -17.11
N ALA A 401 7.78 2.79 -16.93
CA ALA A 401 6.39 3.24 -16.96
C ALA A 401 5.75 3.03 -18.35
N VAL A 402 6.45 3.42 -19.42
CA VAL A 402 6.00 3.20 -20.80
C VAL A 402 5.89 1.71 -21.12
N SER A 403 6.86 0.88 -20.71
CA SER A 403 6.76 -0.58 -20.89
C SER A 403 5.54 -1.13 -20.15
N HIS A 404 5.30 -0.69 -18.91
CA HIS A 404 4.15 -1.11 -18.14
C HIS A 404 2.83 -0.81 -18.87
N TRP A 405 2.63 0.42 -19.34
CA TRP A 405 1.41 0.79 -20.08
C TRP A 405 1.28 0.11 -21.44
N LYS A 406 2.41 -0.20 -22.07
CA LYS A 406 2.44 -0.94 -23.34
C LYS A 406 2.06 -2.41 -23.15
N ASP A 407 2.52 -3.03 -22.08
CA ASP A 407 2.34 -4.46 -21.80
C ASP A 407 1.04 -4.74 -21.01
N ALA A 408 0.31 -3.70 -20.59
CA ALA A 408 -0.98 -3.80 -19.92
C ALA A 408 -2.03 -4.48 -20.81
N LYS A 409 -2.87 -5.33 -20.19
CA LYS A 409 -3.96 -6.05 -20.87
C LYS A 409 -4.91 -5.12 -21.63
N SER A 410 -5.18 -3.95 -21.05
CA SER A 410 -5.95 -2.87 -21.66
C SER A 410 -5.08 -1.62 -21.70
N SER A 411 -4.73 -1.16 -22.89
CA SER A 411 -3.91 0.04 -23.05
C SER A 411 -4.65 1.27 -22.49
N PRO A 412 -3.94 2.19 -21.82
CA PRO A 412 -4.56 3.43 -21.36
C PRO A 412 -5.06 4.24 -22.55
N ALA A 413 -6.22 4.89 -22.37
CA ALA A 413 -6.82 5.75 -23.39
C ALA A 413 -5.92 6.94 -23.74
N PHE A 414 -5.15 7.43 -22.75
CA PHE A 414 -4.16 8.50 -22.87
C PHE A 414 -3.23 8.49 -21.65
N ILE A 415 -2.18 9.31 -21.70
CA ILE A 415 -1.26 9.56 -20.58
C ILE A 415 -1.33 11.03 -20.18
N VAL A 416 -1.32 11.29 -18.89
CA VAL A 416 -1.19 12.62 -18.28
C VAL A 416 0.22 12.78 -17.74
N GLN A 417 0.91 13.81 -18.21
CA GLN A 417 2.18 14.26 -17.68
C GLN A 417 1.94 15.63 -17.00
N LEU A 418 2.26 15.77 -15.71
CA LEU A 418 1.88 16.94 -14.88
C LEU A 418 2.93 18.07 -14.83
N GLY A 419 3.81 18.20 -15.83
CA GLY A 419 4.85 19.24 -15.88
C GLY A 419 6.21 18.78 -15.34
N ASP A 420 7.24 19.57 -15.61
CA ASP A 420 8.65 19.30 -15.30
C ASP A 420 9.18 18.02 -15.98
N ILE A 421 9.07 17.98 -17.31
CA ILE A 421 9.47 16.85 -18.16
C ILE A 421 11.00 16.70 -18.26
N ILE A 422 11.73 17.81 -18.30
CA ILE A 422 13.20 17.87 -18.33
C ILE A 422 13.70 18.87 -17.30
N ASP A 423 14.92 18.70 -16.79
CA ASP A 423 15.44 19.59 -15.76
C ASP A 423 16.00 20.92 -16.32
N GLY A 424 15.96 22.00 -15.53
CA GLY A 424 16.55 23.30 -15.88
C GLY A 424 18.08 23.29 -16.01
N PHE A 425 18.77 22.27 -15.49
CA PHE A 425 20.21 22.10 -15.72
C PHE A 425 20.56 21.90 -17.20
N ASN A 426 19.64 21.43 -18.04
CA ASN A 426 19.89 21.30 -19.48
C ASN A 426 20.12 22.66 -20.15
N ALA A 427 19.43 23.72 -19.70
CA ALA A 427 19.60 25.08 -20.21
C ALA A 427 20.95 25.71 -19.86
N ASN A 428 21.49 25.35 -18.69
CA ASN A 428 22.71 25.94 -18.12
C ASN A 428 23.99 25.13 -18.41
N SER A 429 23.86 23.96 -19.03
CA SER A 429 25.01 23.10 -19.32
C SER A 429 25.74 23.62 -20.56
N ILE A 430 26.98 24.07 -20.37
CA ILE A 430 27.85 24.50 -21.47
C ILE A 430 28.37 23.24 -22.16
N ASP A 431 28.18 23.15 -23.48
CA ASP A 431 28.87 22.16 -24.29
C ASP A 431 30.38 22.42 -24.21
N ALA A 432 31.11 21.55 -23.50
CA ALA A 432 32.55 21.66 -23.32
C ALA A 432 33.34 21.66 -24.64
N ASN A 433 32.70 21.26 -25.75
CA ASN A 433 33.29 21.18 -27.08
C ASN A 433 32.81 22.29 -28.05
N ASP A 434 32.02 23.27 -27.57
CA ASP A 434 31.51 24.41 -28.36
C ASP A 434 30.90 24.01 -29.72
N SER A 435 30.11 22.92 -29.74
CA SER A 435 29.54 22.35 -30.97
C SER A 435 28.16 22.93 -31.35
N GLY A 436 27.68 23.95 -30.62
CA GLY A 436 26.39 24.59 -30.88
C GLY A 436 25.16 23.72 -30.53
N ARG A 437 25.34 22.68 -29.72
CA ARG A 437 24.27 21.77 -29.29
C ARG A 437 23.27 22.45 -28.35
N ASN A 438 21.98 22.14 -28.53
CA ASN A 438 20.92 22.58 -27.63
C ASN A 438 20.51 21.41 -26.74
N LEU A 439 21.11 21.33 -25.56
CA LEU A 439 20.92 20.21 -24.63
C LEU A 439 19.48 20.11 -24.10
N SER A 440 18.76 21.24 -23.98
CA SER A 440 17.33 21.23 -23.64
C SER A 440 16.50 20.50 -24.70
N LYS A 441 16.75 20.77 -25.98
CA LYS A 441 16.08 20.08 -27.09
C LYS A 441 16.44 18.60 -27.13
N GLU A 442 17.72 18.25 -26.97
CA GLU A 442 18.16 16.85 -26.96
C GLU A 442 17.58 16.07 -25.78
N ALA A 443 17.51 16.69 -24.58
CA ALA A 443 16.89 16.08 -23.41
C ALA A 443 15.39 15.86 -23.62
N LEU A 444 14.69 16.84 -24.19
CA LEU A 444 13.28 16.71 -24.53
C LEU A 444 13.08 15.60 -25.57
N GLU A 445 13.87 15.56 -26.64
CA GLU A 445 13.83 14.51 -27.66
C GLU A 445 14.04 13.11 -27.05
N ALA A 446 14.98 12.96 -26.12
CA ALA A 446 15.21 11.69 -25.44
C ALA A 446 13.97 11.21 -24.66
N VAL A 447 13.29 12.11 -23.96
CA VAL A 447 12.03 11.79 -23.26
C VAL A 447 10.91 11.47 -24.24
N MET A 448 10.76 12.25 -25.32
CA MET A 448 9.72 12.04 -26.32
C MET A 448 9.91 10.74 -27.12
N ILE A 449 11.17 10.31 -27.33
CA ILE A 449 11.48 8.99 -27.90
C ILE A 449 10.92 7.88 -27.02
N GLU A 450 11.00 8.00 -25.70
CA GLU A 450 10.42 7.01 -24.79
C GLU A 450 8.90 7.00 -24.87
N PHE A 451 8.25 8.16 -24.84
CA PHE A 451 6.79 8.24 -25.03
C PHE A 451 6.33 7.70 -26.38
N SER A 452 7.12 7.85 -27.45
CA SER A 452 6.79 7.31 -28.78
C SER A 452 6.69 5.77 -28.83
N LYS A 453 7.17 5.08 -27.79
CA LYS A 453 7.10 3.61 -27.69
C LYS A 453 5.78 3.09 -27.13
N LEU A 454 4.88 3.98 -26.70
CA LEU A 454 3.49 3.65 -26.35
C LEU A 454 2.76 3.02 -27.54
N PRO A 455 1.68 2.26 -27.31
CA PRO A 455 0.82 1.76 -28.38
C PRO A 455 0.38 2.88 -29.34
N ASP A 456 0.32 2.59 -30.64
CA ASP A 456 -0.02 3.58 -31.65
C ASP A 456 -1.41 4.19 -31.36
N GLY A 457 -1.48 5.52 -31.41
CA GLY A 457 -2.71 6.25 -31.13
C GLY A 457 -2.88 6.79 -29.71
N VAL A 458 -2.09 6.34 -28.72
CA VAL A 458 -2.21 6.80 -27.32
C VAL A 458 -1.63 8.22 -27.19
N PRO A 459 -2.44 9.26 -26.90
CA PRO A 459 -1.93 10.62 -26.73
C PRO A 459 -1.32 10.81 -25.34
N VAL A 460 -0.35 11.74 -25.26
CA VAL A 460 0.24 12.21 -24.01
C VAL A 460 -0.07 13.69 -23.85
N PHE A 461 -0.78 14.05 -22.79
CA PHE A 461 -1.11 15.44 -22.46
C PHE A 461 -0.13 15.97 -21.44
N HIS A 462 0.52 17.08 -21.77
CA HIS A 462 1.58 17.68 -20.97
C HIS A 462 1.07 18.94 -20.29
N ASN A 463 1.28 19.04 -18.98
CA ASN A 463 1.16 20.29 -18.26
C ASN A 463 2.48 21.07 -18.34
N MET A 464 2.44 22.38 -18.09
CA MET A 464 3.64 23.21 -18.05
C MET A 464 4.10 23.41 -16.60
N GLY A 465 5.34 22.99 -16.33
CA GLY A 465 6.07 23.22 -15.09
C GLY A 465 7.06 24.38 -15.18
N ASN A 466 7.69 24.71 -14.05
CA ASN A 466 8.73 25.75 -14.01
C ASN A 466 9.97 25.30 -14.78
N HIS A 467 10.29 24.01 -14.81
CA HIS A 467 11.46 23.51 -15.52
C HIS A 467 11.29 23.55 -17.05
N GLU A 468 10.06 23.50 -17.58
CA GLU A 468 9.84 23.83 -19.00
C GLU A 468 10.26 25.27 -19.30
N LEU A 469 9.88 26.22 -18.44
CA LEU A 469 10.15 27.64 -18.60
C LEU A 469 11.60 28.04 -18.26
N TYR A 470 12.35 27.18 -17.55
CA TYR A 470 13.80 27.31 -17.45
C TYR A 470 14.51 26.95 -18.74
N ASN A 471 13.93 26.06 -19.55
CA ASN A 471 14.54 25.52 -20.76
C ASN A 471 14.10 26.24 -22.03
N PHE A 472 12.85 26.72 -22.08
CA PHE A 472 12.23 27.22 -23.29
C PHE A 472 11.43 28.49 -23.03
N SER A 473 11.43 29.38 -24.01
CA SER A 473 10.48 30.49 -24.03
C SER A 473 9.05 29.98 -24.28
N ARG A 474 8.04 30.75 -23.88
CA ARG A 474 6.63 30.43 -24.19
C ARG A 474 6.37 30.26 -25.70
N GLN A 475 7.02 31.05 -26.54
CA GLN A 475 6.90 30.93 -28.00
C GLN A 475 7.49 29.60 -28.53
N GLU A 476 8.57 29.11 -27.92
CA GLU A 476 9.12 27.80 -28.26
C GLU A 476 8.20 26.66 -27.80
N LEU A 477 7.67 26.76 -26.58
CA LEU A 477 6.72 25.78 -26.05
C LEU A 477 5.45 25.72 -26.89
N GLU A 478 4.91 26.86 -27.31
CA GLU A 478 3.73 26.98 -28.19
C GLU A 478 3.89 26.21 -29.51
N ARG A 479 5.13 26.16 -30.03
CA ARG A 479 5.48 25.49 -31.28
C ARG A 479 6.01 24.07 -31.06
N SER A 480 6.19 23.67 -29.81
CA SER A 480 6.77 22.38 -29.44
C SER A 480 5.74 21.24 -29.51
N VAL A 481 6.25 20.02 -29.40
CA VAL A 481 5.45 18.79 -29.30
C VAL A 481 4.68 18.69 -27.98
N LEU A 482 5.01 19.50 -26.97
CA LEU A 482 4.33 19.52 -25.67
C LEU A 482 2.96 20.21 -25.76
N HIS A 483 2.78 21.14 -26.71
CA HIS A 483 1.49 21.82 -26.89
C HIS A 483 0.46 20.87 -27.54
N PRO A 484 -0.74 20.70 -26.96
CA PRO A 484 -1.70 19.68 -27.39
C PRO A 484 -2.21 19.88 -28.83
N SER A 485 -2.18 21.11 -29.37
CA SER A 485 -2.58 21.38 -30.76
C SER A 485 -1.58 20.86 -31.81
N ASN A 486 -0.33 20.64 -31.42
CA ASN A 486 0.75 20.35 -32.37
C ASN A 486 0.98 18.84 -32.57
N ASN A 487 0.31 18.01 -31.77
CA ASN A 487 0.30 16.57 -31.93
C ASN A 487 -1.09 16.11 -32.39
N ARG A 488 -1.12 15.34 -33.49
CA ARG A 488 -2.37 14.90 -34.12
C ARG A 488 -3.27 14.09 -33.18
N HIS A 489 -2.67 13.31 -32.26
CA HIS A 489 -3.39 12.42 -31.36
C HIS A 489 -4.05 13.23 -30.23
N THR A 490 -3.32 14.16 -29.60
CA THR A 490 -3.88 15.05 -28.57
C THR A 490 -4.87 16.04 -29.17
N ALA A 491 -4.58 16.60 -30.35
CA ALA A 491 -5.45 17.57 -31.00
C ALA A 491 -6.84 16.99 -31.30
N ALA A 492 -6.93 15.68 -31.55
CA ALA A 492 -8.18 14.97 -31.79
C ALA A 492 -9.15 14.97 -30.59
N PHE A 493 -8.63 15.03 -29.37
CA PHE A 493 -9.41 15.04 -28.13
C PHE A 493 -9.89 16.44 -27.72
N LEU A 494 -9.17 17.49 -28.15
CA LEU A 494 -9.53 18.87 -27.80
C LEU A 494 -10.99 19.19 -28.18
N ASN A 495 -11.68 19.89 -27.27
CA ASN A 495 -13.03 20.40 -27.51
C ASN A 495 -13.05 21.29 -28.76
N SER A 496 -14.18 21.32 -29.49
CA SER A 496 -14.28 22.03 -30.78
C SER A 496 -13.94 23.51 -30.67
N ASP A 497 -14.34 24.14 -29.58
CA ASP A 497 -14.13 25.56 -29.32
C ASP A 497 -12.66 25.86 -29.04
N GLU A 498 -11.97 24.97 -28.32
CA GLU A 498 -10.51 25.05 -28.11
C GLU A 498 -9.75 24.92 -29.42
N ARG A 499 -10.10 23.92 -30.24
CA ARG A 499 -9.47 23.72 -31.56
C ARG A 499 -9.69 24.94 -32.47
N ALA A 500 -10.85 25.58 -32.39
CA ALA A 500 -11.14 26.80 -33.14
C ALA A 500 -10.39 28.02 -32.57
N SER A 501 -10.25 28.11 -31.24
CA SER A 501 -9.52 29.18 -30.55
C SER A 501 -8.03 29.18 -30.91
N PHE A 502 -7.37 28.02 -30.88
CA PHE A 502 -5.96 27.88 -31.24
C PHE A 502 -5.62 28.20 -32.70
N VAL A 503 -6.61 28.22 -33.58
CA VAL A 503 -6.44 28.61 -34.99
C VAL A 503 -6.60 30.13 -35.18
N ARG A 504 -7.30 30.81 -34.25
CA ARG A 504 -7.67 32.23 -34.37
C ARG A 504 -6.78 33.17 -33.54
N LEU A 505 -6.23 32.70 -32.43
CA LEU A 505 -5.38 33.51 -31.56
C LEU A 505 -3.99 33.73 -32.16
N GLU A 506 -3.43 34.91 -31.94
CA GLU A 506 -2.03 35.21 -32.29
C GLU A 506 -1.03 34.43 -31.43
N THR A 507 -1.44 34.02 -30.22
CA THR A 507 -0.69 33.20 -29.27
C THR A 507 -1.57 32.07 -28.73
N LYS A 508 -1.10 30.82 -28.76
CA LYS A 508 -1.85 29.70 -28.19
C LYS A 508 -1.61 29.57 -26.67
N PRO A 509 -2.66 29.67 -25.83
CA PRO A 509 -2.52 29.42 -24.41
C PRO A 509 -2.22 27.94 -24.12
N PHE A 510 -1.52 27.67 -23.03
CA PHE A 510 -1.20 26.30 -22.59
C PHE A 510 -2.22 25.69 -21.61
N TYR A 511 -3.27 26.43 -21.29
CA TYR A 511 -4.46 25.91 -20.62
C TYR A 511 -5.48 25.46 -21.67
N PHE A 512 -6.16 24.34 -21.43
CA PHE A 512 -7.11 23.73 -22.38
C PHE A 512 -8.03 22.73 -21.69
N SER A 513 -9.10 22.32 -22.38
CA SER A 513 -10.00 21.27 -21.91
C SER A 513 -10.29 20.20 -22.98
N PHE A 514 -10.62 18.99 -22.54
CA PHE A 514 -11.11 17.92 -23.40
C PHE A 514 -12.06 16.96 -22.68
N THR A 515 -12.83 16.21 -23.47
CA THR A 515 -13.85 15.26 -22.96
C THR A 515 -13.42 13.82 -23.28
N PRO A 516 -12.73 13.11 -22.37
CA PRO A 516 -12.33 11.72 -22.61
C PRO A 516 -13.50 10.74 -22.63
N HIS A 517 -14.61 11.09 -21.98
CA HIS A 517 -15.82 10.28 -21.88
C HIS A 517 -17.02 11.24 -21.73
N PRO A 518 -18.23 10.92 -22.24
CA PRO A 518 -19.39 11.82 -22.15
C PRO A 518 -19.73 12.34 -20.75
N LYS A 519 -19.32 11.64 -19.70
CA LYS A 519 -19.53 12.01 -18.29
C LYS A 519 -18.38 12.78 -17.65
N PHE A 520 -17.28 13.05 -18.34
CA PHE A 520 -16.08 13.67 -17.76
C PHE A 520 -15.53 14.79 -18.63
N CYS A 521 -15.15 15.90 -18.00
CA CYS A 521 -14.40 17.00 -18.59
C CYS A 521 -13.05 17.12 -17.88
N PHE A 522 -11.95 17.12 -18.65
CA PHE A 522 -10.60 17.25 -18.12
C PHE A 522 -10.08 18.64 -18.45
N VAL A 523 -9.58 19.37 -17.45
CA VAL A 523 -9.21 20.79 -17.54
C VAL A 523 -7.76 20.98 -17.13
N TYR A 524 -6.91 21.49 -18.03
CA TYR A 524 -5.52 21.80 -17.77
C TYR A 524 -5.35 23.29 -17.53
N LEU A 525 -4.69 23.64 -16.41
CA LEU A 525 -4.34 25.01 -16.06
C LEU A 525 -2.86 25.28 -16.31
N ASP A 526 -2.55 26.45 -16.88
CA ASP A 526 -1.20 27.00 -16.94
C ASP A 526 -0.95 27.79 -15.65
N SER A 527 -0.35 27.13 -14.66
CA SER A 527 0.00 27.71 -13.35
C SER A 527 1.06 28.80 -13.38
N TYR A 528 1.61 29.10 -14.56
CA TYR A 528 2.67 30.10 -14.76
C TYR A 528 2.25 31.26 -15.65
N ASP A 529 0.96 31.37 -15.97
CA ASP A 529 0.36 32.43 -16.79
C ASP A 529 0.78 33.82 -16.31
N ILE A 530 0.68 34.06 -14.99
CA ILE A 530 1.33 35.17 -14.30
C ILE A 530 2.55 34.63 -13.54
N SER A 531 3.74 34.77 -14.11
CA SER A 531 4.99 34.38 -13.45
C SER A 531 6.18 35.23 -13.93
N LEU A 532 7.33 35.08 -13.28
CA LEU A 532 8.59 35.65 -13.75
C LEU A 532 9.34 34.75 -14.73
N LEU A 533 8.76 33.60 -15.12
CA LEU A 533 9.41 32.55 -15.89
C LEU A 533 8.86 32.50 -17.33
N GLY A 534 9.76 32.39 -18.31
CA GLY A 534 9.45 32.21 -19.73
C GLY A 534 8.56 33.26 -20.41
N VAL A 535 8.32 34.39 -19.75
CA VAL A 535 7.63 35.60 -20.26
C VAL A 535 8.65 36.72 -20.48
N ASP A 536 8.41 37.57 -21.48
CA ASP A 536 9.27 38.74 -21.76
C ASP A 536 9.13 39.79 -20.65
N GLU A 537 10.23 40.38 -20.19
CA GLU A 537 10.23 41.35 -19.08
C GLU A 537 9.41 42.62 -19.38
N SER A 538 9.18 42.92 -20.66
CA SER A 538 8.37 44.06 -21.10
C SER A 538 6.86 43.77 -21.10
N SER A 539 6.45 42.51 -21.01
CA SER A 539 5.05 42.06 -21.04
C SER A 539 4.24 42.56 -19.83
N CYS A 540 2.92 42.63 -19.97
CA CYS A 540 2.03 42.97 -18.86
C CYS A 540 2.05 41.88 -17.79
N GLN A 541 2.08 40.60 -18.19
CA GLN A 541 2.13 39.46 -17.28
C GLN A 541 3.38 39.48 -16.39
N TYR A 542 4.56 39.75 -16.97
CA TYR A 542 5.79 39.84 -16.17
C TYR A 542 5.76 41.01 -15.19
N LYS A 543 5.25 42.17 -15.61
CA LYS A 543 5.13 43.35 -14.73
C LYS A 543 4.19 43.07 -13.57
N GLU A 544 3.05 42.44 -13.84
CA GLU A 544 2.09 42.01 -12.82
C GLU A 544 2.71 40.99 -11.86
N ALA A 545 3.36 39.95 -12.39
CA ALA A 545 4.05 38.94 -11.58
C ALA A 545 5.13 39.57 -10.68
N ARG A 546 5.90 40.52 -11.24
CA ARG A 546 6.93 41.27 -10.51
C ARG A 546 6.32 42.10 -9.40
N GLU A 547 5.22 42.78 -9.65
CA GLU A 547 4.52 43.56 -8.62
C GLU A 547 3.99 42.65 -7.50
N ILE A 548 3.38 41.51 -7.84
CA ILE A 548 2.87 40.55 -6.86
C ILE A 548 4.03 40.05 -5.99
N ILE A 549 5.04 39.42 -6.58
CA ILE A 549 6.11 38.81 -5.79
C ILE A 549 6.89 39.84 -4.97
N GLN A 550 7.14 41.05 -5.49
CA GLN A 550 7.86 42.10 -4.75
C GLN A 550 7.07 42.65 -3.57
N ARG A 551 5.73 42.54 -3.55
CA ARG A 551 4.93 42.92 -2.36
C ARG A 551 5.22 41.99 -1.19
N HIS A 552 5.43 40.71 -1.46
CA HIS A 552 5.52 39.64 -0.46
C HIS A 552 6.96 39.20 -0.16
N ASN A 553 7.78 38.94 -1.18
CA ASN A 553 9.15 38.49 -1.07
C ASN A 553 10.15 39.65 -1.20
N LYS A 554 10.85 39.94 -0.11
CA LYS A 554 11.84 41.04 -0.03
C LYS A 554 13.29 40.55 -0.15
N ASN A 555 13.50 39.26 -0.43
CA ASN A 555 14.83 38.70 -0.61
C ASN A 555 15.44 39.16 -1.95
N ASP A 556 16.76 39.30 -1.98
CA ASP A 556 17.50 39.52 -3.23
C ASP A 556 17.38 38.29 -4.15
N ASP A 557 17.43 37.10 -3.56
CA ASP A 557 17.12 35.83 -4.21
C ASP A 557 15.63 35.51 -4.07
N LEU A 558 14.87 35.72 -5.15
CA LEU A 558 13.43 35.48 -5.18
C LEU A 558 13.06 33.98 -5.16
N ASP A 559 14.02 33.05 -5.31
CA ASP A 559 13.77 31.63 -5.05
C ASP A 559 13.78 31.31 -3.54
N SER A 560 14.32 32.21 -2.72
CA SER A 560 14.44 31.98 -1.28
C SER A 560 13.12 32.26 -0.55
N PRO A 561 12.60 31.29 0.23
CA PRO A 561 11.45 31.50 1.09
C PRO A 561 11.84 32.04 2.48
N ILE A 562 13.12 32.33 2.73
CA ILE A 562 13.61 32.78 4.05
C ILE A 562 12.94 34.10 4.42
N GLY A 563 12.38 34.19 5.64
CA GLY A 563 11.66 35.36 6.11
C GLY A 563 10.18 35.43 5.70
N LEU A 564 9.70 34.47 4.89
CA LEU A 564 8.28 34.27 4.60
C LEU A 564 7.68 33.26 5.58
N TYR A 565 6.44 33.47 6.00
CA TYR A 565 5.78 32.64 7.02
C TYR A 565 4.38 32.20 6.58
N GLY A 566 3.98 31.01 7.02
CA GLY A 566 2.66 30.45 6.68
C GLY A 566 2.47 30.32 5.17
N LEU A 567 1.31 30.78 4.67
CA LEU A 567 0.97 30.72 3.25
C LEU A 567 1.82 31.67 2.39
N GLU A 568 2.44 32.70 2.99
CA GLU A 568 3.25 33.66 2.24
C GLU A 568 4.54 33.04 1.69
N ARG A 569 4.94 31.87 2.22
CA ARG A 569 6.08 31.09 1.70
C ARG A 569 5.95 30.70 0.22
N ARG A 570 4.74 30.77 -0.31
CA ARG A 570 4.41 30.48 -1.72
C ARG A 570 4.92 31.54 -2.69
N PHE A 571 5.24 32.75 -2.23
CA PHE A 571 5.70 33.86 -3.08
C PHE A 571 7.19 33.73 -3.42
N VAL A 572 7.52 32.67 -4.13
CA VAL A 572 8.86 32.35 -4.63
C VAL A 572 8.82 32.29 -6.16
N ARG A 573 9.94 32.62 -6.80
CA ARG A 573 10.04 32.80 -8.26
C ARG A 573 9.77 31.52 -9.05
N PHE A 574 9.94 30.34 -8.44
CA PHE A 574 9.62 29.06 -9.07
C PHE A 574 8.13 28.68 -9.01
N ASN A 575 7.25 29.56 -8.54
CA ASN A 575 5.79 29.41 -8.62
C ASN A 575 5.19 30.45 -9.59
N GLY A 576 3.86 30.50 -9.68
CA GLY A 576 3.13 31.49 -10.46
C GLY A 576 1.69 31.68 -9.99
N ALA A 577 0.92 32.39 -10.80
CA ALA A 577 -0.50 32.68 -10.63
C ALA A 577 -1.27 32.44 -11.94
N ILE A 578 -2.58 32.26 -11.82
CA ILE A 578 -3.54 32.19 -12.93
C ILE A 578 -4.05 33.59 -13.25
N SER A 579 -4.03 34.02 -14.51
CA SER A 579 -4.54 35.35 -14.89
C SER A 579 -6.07 35.44 -14.81
N THR A 580 -6.59 36.67 -14.77
CA THR A 580 -8.03 36.94 -14.86
C THR A 580 -8.67 36.35 -16.12
N GLU A 581 -7.94 36.32 -17.24
CA GLU A 581 -8.42 35.74 -18.50
C GLU A 581 -8.59 34.22 -18.37
N GLN A 582 -7.59 33.53 -17.80
CA GLN A 582 -7.66 32.10 -17.57
C GLN A 582 -8.69 31.72 -16.49
N LEU A 583 -8.87 32.54 -15.44
CA LEU A 583 -9.97 32.35 -14.46
C LEU A 583 -11.34 32.46 -15.11
N SER A 584 -11.54 33.43 -15.99
CA SER A 584 -12.81 33.62 -16.72
C SER A 584 -13.07 32.45 -17.68
N TRP A 585 -12.02 31.96 -18.35
CA TRP A 585 -12.09 30.76 -19.19
C TRP A 585 -12.43 29.50 -18.37
N LEU A 586 -11.81 29.34 -17.20
CA LEU A 586 -12.06 28.21 -16.30
C LEU A 586 -13.52 28.20 -15.86
N GLU A 587 -14.05 29.34 -15.41
CA GLU A 587 -15.46 29.50 -15.03
C GLU A 587 -16.41 29.09 -16.18
N ALA A 588 -16.16 29.60 -17.40
CA ALA A 588 -16.96 29.26 -18.58
C ALA A 588 -16.89 27.76 -18.94
N THR A 589 -15.71 27.15 -18.80
CA THR A 589 -15.48 25.73 -19.06
C THR A 589 -16.23 24.85 -18.06
N LEU A 590 -16.15 25.17 -16.77
CA LEU A 590 -16.83 24.43 -15.70
C LEU A 590 -18.35 24.57 -15.78
N LYS A 591 -18.83 25.77 -16.10
CA LYS A 591 -20.26 26.00 -16.38
C LYS A 591 -20.75 25.11 -17.52
N THR A 592 -19.98 25.04 -18.61
CA THR A 592 -20.31 24.17 -19.75
C THR A 592 -20.31 22.70 -19.33
N ALA A 593 -19.32 22.25 -18.56
CA ALA A 593 -19.27 20.88 -18.06
C ALA A 593 -20.50 20.52 -17.20
N GLU A 594 -20.92 21.43 -16.33
CA GLU A 594 -22.10 21.27 -15.48
C GLU A 594 -23.41 21.22 -16.30
N GLU A 595 -23.57 22.11 -17.29
CA GLU A 595 -24.71 22.09 -18.21
C GLU A 595 -24.82 20.77 -19.00
N HIS A 596 -23.69 20.10 -19.24
CA HIS A 596 -23.62 18.78 -19.89
C HIS A 596 -23.66 17.61 -18.90
N GLY A 597 -23.81 17.85 -17.59
CA GLY A 597 -23.83 16.81 -16.56
C GLY A 597 -22.52 16.04 -16.42
N GLN A 598 -21.39 16.69 -16.72
CA GLN A 598 -20.06 16.11 -16.66
C GLN A 598 -19.41 16.32 -15.28
N LYS A 599 -18.53 15.41 -14.88
CA LYS A 599 -17.62 15.55 -13.75
C LYS A 599 -16.30 16.15 -14.24
N ALA A 600 -15.82 17.22 -13.59
CA ALA A 600 -14.63 17.95 -13.98
C ALA A 600 -13.39 17.53 -13.14
N VAL A 601 -12.30 17.15 -13.82
CA VAL A 601 -10.99 16.86 -13.22
C VAL A 601 -9.99 17.92 -13.67
N VAL A 602 -9.38 18.61 -12.72
CA VAL A 602 -8.46 19.73 -12.97
C VAL A 602 -7.01 19.27 -12.82
N PHE A 603 -6.16 19.67 -13.75
CA PHE A 603 -4.73 19.37 -13.76
C PHE A 603 -3.96 20.68 -13.67
N SER A 604 -3.10 20.81 -12.66
CA SER A 604 -2.25 21.99 -12.50
C SER A 604 -0.91 21.55 -11.93
N HIS A 605 0.20 21.97 -12.55
CA HIS A 605 1.52 21.57 -12.06
C HIS A 605 1.74 22.05 -10.61
N VAL A 606 1.47 23.33 -10.35
CA VAL A 606 1.55 23.93 -9.00
C VAL A 606 0.28 23.60 -8.20
N PRO A 607 0.40 23.04 -6.98
CA PRO A 607 -0.73 22.82 -6.08
C PRO A 607 -1.62 24.05 -5.84
N ILE A 608 -2.94 23.83 -5.79
CA ILE A 608 -3.97 24.88 -5.58
C ILE A 608 -4.51 24.88 -4.14
N TYR A 609 -4.50 23.74 -3.44
CA TYR A 609 -5.09 23.65 -2.12
C TYR A 609 -4.09 23.96 -0.99
N PRO A 610 -4.39 24.87 -0.05
CA PRO A 610 -3.47 25.26 1.02
C PRO A 610 -3.40 24.26 2.19
N GLY A 611 -4.25 23.22 2.21
CA GLY A 611 -4.33 22.28 3.33
C GLY A 611 -3.19 21.25 3.40
N PHE A 612 -2.19 21.35 2.53
CA PHE A 612 -0.99 20.52 2.57
C PHE A 612 0.06 21.05 3.55
N THR A 613 1.00 20.18 3.93
CA THR A 613 2.07 20.56 4.88
C THR A 613 3.06 21.54 4.25
N ASP A 614 3.35 21.39 2.95
CA ASP A 614 4.24 22.32 2.24
C ASP A 614 3.47 23.47 1.61
N THR A 615 3.57 24.65 2.23
CA THR A 615 2.97 25.89 1.71
C THR A 615 3.87 26.63 0.72
N MET A 616 5.12 26.19 0.53
CA MET A 616 6.08 26.84 -0.36
C MET A 616 5.74 26.61 -1.82
N THR A 617 5.14 25.47 -2.16
CA THR A 617 4.82 25.08 -3.54
C THR A 617 3.39 25.43 -3.94
N LEU A 618 2.71 26.28 -3.16
CA LEU A 618 1.31 26.67 -3.41
C LEU A 618 1.24 27.75 -4.51
N LEU A 619 0.16 27.74 -5.29
CA LEU A 619 -0.11 28.78 -6.30
C LEU A 619 -0.26 30.16 -5.64
N TRP A 620 0.28 31.22 -6.25
CA TRP A 620 0.27 32.58 -5.65
C TRP A 620 -1.15 33.07 -5.34
N ASN A 621 -2.05 32.94 -6.31
CA ASN A 621 -3.45 33.31 -6.19
C ASN A 621 -4.37 32.09 -6.09
N TYR A 622 -3.93 31.06 -5.36
CA TYR A 622 -4.70 29.83 -5.14
C TYR A 622 -6.14 30.08 -4.68
N GLN A 623 -6.35 31.13 -3.89
CA GLN A 623 -7.66 31.50 -3.36
C GLN A 623 -8.65 31.89 -4.47
N ASP A 624 -8.20 32.68 -5.46
CA ASP A 624 -9.03 33.09 -6.59
C ASP A 624 -9.45 31.87 -7.42
N VAL A 625 -8.54 30.89 -7.58
CA VAL A 625 -8.83 29.65 -8.30
C VAL A 625 -9.83 28.79 -7.52
N LEU A 626 -9.62 28.59 -6.21
CA LEU A 626 -10.56 27.84 -5.36
C LEU A 626 -11.95 28.50 -5.34
N GLU A 627 -12.04 29.83 -5.32
CA GLU A 627 -13.31 30.55 -5.40
C GLU A 627 -14.06 30.28 -6.70
N VAL A 628 -13.37 30.09 -7.82
CA VAL A 628 -14.00 29.61 -9.06
C VAL A 628 -14.42 28.14 -8.92
N LEU A 629 -13.53 27.25 -8.48
CA LEU A 629 -13.83 25.82 -8.37
C LEU A 629 -15.02 25.54 -7.44
N TRP A 630 -15.11 26.25 -6.31
CA TRP A 630 -16.16 26.08 -5.31
C TRP A 630 -17.55 26.53 -5.76
N GLN A 631 -17.66 27.24 -6.89
CA GLN A 631 -18.94 27.58 -7.49
C GLN A 631 -19.56 26.41 -8.26
N PHE A 632 -18.78 25.39 -8.60
CA PHE A 632 -19.20 24.30 -9.49
C PHE A 632 -19.11 22.92 -8.80
N PRO A 633 -20.23 22.38 -8.31
CA PRO A 633 -20.32 21.01 -7.78
C PRO A 633 -19.81 19.92 -8.73
N CYS A 634 -19.75 20.19 -10.03
CA CYS A 634 -19.22 19.27 -11.03
C CYS A 634 -17.71 18.98 -10.86
N VAL A 635 -16.95 19.84 -10.17
CA VAL A 635 -15.50 19.64 -9.93
C VAL A 635 -15.29 18.59 -8.86
N VAL A 636 -14.63 17.49 -9.22
CA VAL A 636 -14.47 16.33 -8.33
C VAL A 636 -13.04 16.12 -7.84
N ALA A 637 -12.04 16.49 -8.65
CA ALA A 637 -10.64 16.29 -8.28
C ALA A 637 -9.69 17.30 -8.94
N CYS A 638 -8.57 17.58 -8.26
CA CYS A 638 -7.43 18.35 -8.74
C CYS A 638 -6.14 17.52 -8.58
N PHE A 639 -5.36 17.38 -9.66
CA PHE A 639 -4.11 16.60 -9.69
C PHE A 639 -2.90 17.50 -9.96
N HIS A 640 -1.86 17.32 -9.14
CA HIS A 640 -0.69 18.20 -9.05
C HIS A 640 0.65 17.46 -9.02
N GLY A 641 1.70 18.16 -9.46
CA GLY A 641 3.11 17.75 -9.35
C GLY A 641 3.88 18.68 -8.40
N HIS A 642 5.06 19.15 -8.81
CA HIS A 642 5.86 20.25 -8.23
C HIS A 642 6.47 20.02 -6.84
N THR A 643 5.69 19.54 -5.86
CA THR A 643 6.17 19.31 -4.48
C THR A 643 7.05 18.08 -4.34
N HIS A 644 7.00 17.16 -5.31
CA HIS A 644 7.75 15.90 -5.32
C HIS A 644 7.46 14.96 -4.14
N GLN A 645 6.35 15.16 -3.44
CA GLN A 645 5.95 14.33 -2.31
C GLN A 645 4.45 14.13 -2.35
N TYR A 646 4.04 12.87 -2.30
CA TYR A 646 2.63 12.53 -2.24
C TYR A 646 1.92 13.25 -1.10
N SER A 647 0.76 13.81 -1.40
CA SER A 647 -0.14 14.39 -0.43
C SER A 647 -1.56 14.35 -0.95
N TYR A 648 -2.51 14.10 -0.06
CA TYR A 648 -3.92 14.03 -0.38
C TYR A 648 -4.75 14.76 0.66
N ALA A 649 -5.72 15.53 0.20
CA ALA A 649 -6.69 16.21 1.04
C ALA A 649 -8.03 16.33 0.32
N VAL A 650 -9.10 16.47 1.10
CA VAL A 650 -10.43 16.82 0.59
C VAL A 650 -10.78 18.18 1.16
N ASP A 651 -11.14 19.13 0.29
CA ASP A 651 -11.50 20.47 0.74
C ASP A 651 -12.92 20.55 1.30
N GLU A 652 -13.31 21.72 1.78
CA GLU A 652 -14.60 21.94 2.41
C GLU A 652 -15.81 21.77 1.47
N LYS A 653 -15.60 21.79 0.15
CA LYS A 653 -16.65 21.53 -0.86
C LYS A 653 -16.65 20.07 -1.32
N GLY A 654 -15.71 19.26 -0.85
CA GLY A 654 -15.59 17.86 -1.22
C GLY A 654 -14.74 17.62 -2.46
N ILE A 655 -13.96 18.61 -2.92
CA ILE A 655 -13.03 18.43 -4.03
C ILE A 655 -11.80 17.72 -3.50
N HIS A 656 -11.40 16.65 -4.19
CA HIS A 656 -10.21 15.89 -3.84
C HIS A 656 -8.97 16.54 -4.46
N HIS A 657 -7.93 16.81 -3.66
CA HIS A 657 -6.67 17.39 -4.12
C HIS A 657 -5.54 16.37 -3.93
N TYR A 658 -4.84 16.06 -5.01
CA TYR A 658 -3.73 15.10 -5.01
C TYR A 658 -2.45 15.76 -5.49
N ILE A 659 -1.36 15.53 -4.77
CA ILE A 659 0.01 15.77 -5.22
C ILE A 659 0.65 14.41 -5.45
N PHE A 660 1.28 14.20 -6.60
CA PHE A 660 1.95 12.94 -6.94
C PHE A 660 3.47 13.03 -6.73
N ASP A 661 4.10 11.90 -6.39
CA ASP A 661 5.55 11.84 -6.22
C ASP A 661 6.29 12.03 -7.55
N ALA A 662 7.45 12.66 -7.48
CA ALA A 662 8.29 12.94 -8.64
C ALA A 662 9.13 11.73 -9.06
N ILE A 663 9.17 11.46 -10.37
CA ILE A 663 10.07 10.47 -10.98
C ILE A 663 11.53 10.74 -10.64
N VAL A 664 11.95 12.01 -10.66
CA VAL A 664 13.35 12.38 -10.43
C VAL A 664 13.83 12.03 -9.02
N GLU A 665 12.94 11.93 -8.04
CA GLU A 665 13.29 11.58 -6.65
C GLU A 665 13.08 10.09 -6.34
N ALA A 666 12.65 9.30 -7.33
CA ALA A 666 12.46 7.87 -7.18
C ALA A 666 13.79 7.14 -6.86
N PRO A 667 13.79 6.21 -5.89
CA PRO A 667 14.93 5.33 -5.63
C PRO A 667 15.36 4.54 -6.88
N LEU A 668 16.65 4.17 -6.97
CA LEU A 668 17.21 3.45 -8.13
C LEU A 668 16.54 2.08 -8.38
N ASP A 669 16.05 1.45 -7.32
CA ASP A 669 15.34 0.18 -7.31
C ASP A 669 13.81 0.33 -7.38
N SER A 670 13.29 1.54 -7.59
CA SER A 670 11.84 1.84 -7.62
C SER A 670 11.44 2.66 -8.86
N ASN A 671 10.22 3.21 -8.84
CA ASN A 671 9.63 4.08 -9.86
C ASN A 671 8.63 5.07 -9.21
N ALA A 672 8.02 5.97 -9.98
CA ALA A 672 6.94 6.85 -9.52
C ALA A 672 5.97 7.19 -10.67
N PHE A 673 4.97 6.34 -10.92
CA PHE A 673 3.90 6.61 -11.88
C PHE A 673 2.61 5.89 -11.45
N ALA A 674 1.48 6.20 -12.07
CA ALA A 674 0.21 5.58 -11.76
C ALA A 674 -0.61 5.24 -13.01
N THR A 675 -1.56 4.31 -12.87
CA THR A 675 -2.65 4.07 -13.81
C THR A 675 -3.97 4.38 -13.08
N LEU A 676 -4.77 5.29 -13.63
CA LEU A 676 -6.04 5.69 -13.04
C LEU A 676 -7.18 5.02 -13.79
N HIS A 677 -8.03 4.30 -13.07
CA HIS A 677 -9.23 3.64 -13.59
C HIS A 677 -10.45 4.48 -13.23
N VAL A 678 -11.03 5.13 -14.23
CA VAL A 678 -12.20 6.00 -14.05
C VAL A 678 -13.47 5.17 -14.14
N LYS A 679 -14.27 5.22 -13.09
CA LYS A 679 -15.60 4.60 -12.97
C LYS A 679 -16.65 5.70 -12.92
N ASP A 680 -17.91 5.30 -12.81
CA ASP A 680 -19.02 6.27 -12.78
C ASP A 680 -19.04 7.10 -11.49
N ASP A 681 -18.72 6.47 -10.36
CA ASP A 681 -18.77 7.02 -9.01
C ASP A 681 -17.39 7.08 -8.33
N SER A 682 -16.32 6.58 -8.96
CA SER A 682 -14.97 6.65 -8.39
C SER A 682 -13.86 6.80 -9.42
N ILE A 683 -12.71 7.29 -8.96
CA ILE A 683 -11.42 7.13 -9.65
C ILE A 683 -10.55 6.28 -8.73
N ASP A 684 -10.12 5.13 -9.24
CA ASP A 684 -9.20 4.23 -8.54
C ASP A 684 -7.78 4.49 -9.07
N ILE A 685 -6.83 4.72 -8.17
CA ILE A 685 -5.43 5.04 -8.54
C ILE A 685 -4.57 3.81 -8.23
N GLU A 686 -4.09 3.15 -9.27
CA GLU A 686 -3.09 2.08 -9.19
C GLU A 686 -1.69 2.71 -9.26
N GLY A 687 -0.97 2.71 -8.14
CA GLY A 687 0.32 3.36 -7.98
C GLY A 687 1.49 2.39 -8.21
N PHE A 688 2.56 2.87 -8.83
CA PHE A 688 3.75 2.07 -9.11
C PHE A 688 5.01 2.70 -8.53
N GLY A 689 5.74 1.88 -7.76
CA GLY A 689 6.97 2.25 -7.11
C GLY A 689 6.72 2.95 -5.77
N ILE A 690 7.06 4.23 -5.64
CA ILE A 690 6.83 5.00 -4.41
C ILE A 690 5.42 5.61 -4.33
N ILE A 691 4.68 5.62 -5.44
CA ILE A 691 3.27 6.03 -5.42
C ILE A 691 2.45 4.88 -4.86
N GLU A 692 1.77 5.13 -3.74
CA GLU A 692 0.90 4.13 -3.08
C GLU A 692 -0.39 3.89 -3.86
N ASP A 693 -0.87 2.64 -3.88
CA ASP A 693 -2.21 2.31 -4.37
C ASP A 693 -3.26 3.04 -3.54
N GLN A 694 -4.03 3.91 -4.18
CA GLN A 694 -5.20 4.54 -3.55
C GLN A 694 -6.45 3.84 -4.07
N ARG A 695 -6.76 2.70 -3.44
CA ARG A 695 -8.05 1.99 -3.61
C ARG A 695 -9.18 2.61 -2.78
N ALA A 696 -8.88 3.59 -1.94
CA ALA A 696 -9.89 4.36 -1.23
C ALA A 696 -10.64 5.21 -2.26
N LYS A 697 -11.90 4.84 -2.53
CA LYS A 697 -12.77 5.47 -3.52
C LYS A 697 -12.66 7.01 -3.42
N THR A 698 -12.14 7.67 -4.47
CA THR A 698 -12.48 9.07 -4.71
C THR A 698 -13.97 9.08 -5.04
N VAL A 699 -14.87 9.06 -4.04
CA VAL A 699 -16.30 8.98 -4.29
C VAL A 699 -16.72 10.27 -4.99
N LEU A 700 -16.92 10.17 -6.30
CA LEU A 700 -17.39 11.24 -7.15
C LEU A 700 -18.87 11.42 -6.85
N LYS A 701 -19.18 12.27 -5.87
CA LYS A 701 -20.56 12.65 -5.55
C LYS A 701 -21.25 13.10 -6.84
N ASP A 702 -22.49 12.67 -7.04
CA ASP A 702 -23.30 13.25 -8.10
C ASP A 702 -23.59 14.72 -7.75
N PRO A 703 -23.58 15.62 -8.74
CA PRO A 703 -24.02 16.99 -8.51
C PRO A 703 -25.45 16.91 -7.95
N VAL A 704 -25.62 17.46 -6.74
CA VAL A 704 -26.93 17.48 -6.07
C VAL A 704 -27.90 18.23 -7.01
N LEU A 705 -28.91 17.51 -7.50
CA LEU A 705 -30.02 18.05 -8.28
C LEU A 705 -30.80 19.13 -7.52
#